data_AF-A0A8C9YI38-F1
#
_entry.id   AF-A0A8C9YI38-F1
#
_cell.length_a   1.000
_cell.length_b   1.000
_cell.length_c   1.000
_cell.angle_alpha   90.00
_cell.angle_beta   90.00
_cell.angle_gamma   90.00
#
_symmetry.space_group_name_H-M   'P 1'
#
loop_
_entity.id
_entity.type
_entity.pdbx_description
1 polymer ?
#
loop_
_entity_poly.entity_id
_entity_poly.type
_entity_poly.pdbx_seq_one_letter_code
_entity_poly.pdbx_strand_id
1 'polypeptide(L)'
;MYSVTSWRCVCADDWTKEDCLMLLERIRTLLPDTDAMKYKTTESHFDWDKVGFGSFTGEMCRQKWQKVSSDVRKYRTMTELIVDATEFVKNPYKGKKLKTHPDFPKKPLTPYFRFFMEKRAKYAKIHPEMSNLDLTKILSKKYKELPDKKKQKYITEFQREKEEFEKNMARFKEDHPELIEERKKSDLPEKPKTPQQLWYNHEKKTYMKIHPDVSQKELKEALRRQWSQLSDKRRLKWISKALELQKDYEGSMRAYHEAHPDVSSDDPVRSVLTKAERQLKDKFDGRPTKPPPNGYSLYCAELMVNMKDVPSTERMVLCSKQWKMMTQKEKDMFQKRCEQRKKQYDIDLQRFLESLPDEERGRVMGEEKLGGAKLGASPHRAKSPSVKERCREAEPETWTPAGQPKDRRDGKKAAKLPETPKTAEEMWQHSVMGDYLAKYRSDRRKAQAAMEAAWKSMEKKEKIPWIKKAAEDQKRYEVQYQPVVRPPPTTQSQRKPKFDGEPKKPPVSGYQMFSQELLTNGELNHFSLKERMVEIGKRWHKLSQTQKDKYKKMVEEQQGEYKVELEGWVKSLSPQDRASYKEFSSSKRRSTTKVRGAPGAKVRVTAKGKAAGSRAATQTVGVTKRAMAYRAKQDLSDSDEEKSESSDSDEDDETSGSSDSEDDDDDEVKTHTHTHTHTHTHTHTHTHTHTTHTHTHTP
;
A
#
# COMPACT_ATOMS: atom_id res chain seq x y z
N MET A 1 77.12 -3.40 7.83
CA MET A 1 76.60 -2.34 6.93
C MET A 1 76.01 -3.01 5.70
N TYR A 2 74.68 -3.20 5.66
CA TYR A 2 73.94 -3.31 4.40
C TYR A 2 72.56 -2.70 4.64
N SER A 3 72.21 -1.78 3.75
CA SER A 3 71.15 -0.78 3.86
C SER A 3 69.76 -1.43 3.77
N VAL A 4 68.89 -1.12 4.74
CA VAL A 4 67.46 -1.46 4.70
C VAL A 4 66.75 -0.32 3.97
N THR A 5 66.58 -0.43 2.65
CA THR A 5 65.65 0.43 1.92
C THR A 5 64.23 -0.07 2.14
N SER A 6 63.53 0.59 3.06
CA SER A 6 62.09 0.53 3.26
C SER A 6 61.37 1.03 2.00
N TRP A 7 60.74 0.12 1.27
CA TRP A 7 59.75 0.49 0.25
C TRP A 7 58.46 0.86 0.97
N ARG A 8 58.35 2.11 1.41
CA ARG A 8 57.03 2.72 1.69
C ARG A 8 56.36 2.98 0.34
N CYS A 9 55.35 2.18 0.03
CA CYS A 9 54.38 2.52 -1.01
C CYS A 9 53.57 3.73 -0.51
N VAL A 10 53.95 4.94 -0.92
CA VAL A 10 53.19 6.16 -0.66
C VAL A 10 52.11 6.27 -1.74
N CYS A 11 50.93 5.72 -1.46
CA CYS A 11 49.68 6.18 -2.05
C CYS A 11 48.77 6.63 -0.90
N ALA A 12 49.19 7.70 -0.22
CA ALA A 12 48.32 8.42 0.70
C ALA A 12 47.48 9.40 -0.12
N ASP A 13 46.16 9.28 0.00
CA ASP A 13 45.18 10.24 -0.50
C ASP A 13 45.39 11.52 0.33
N ASP A 14 46.15 12.50 -0.20
CA ASP A 14 46.64 13.74 0.48
C ASP A 14 45.54 14.75 0.85
N TRP A 15 44.36 14.28 1.25
CA TRP A 15 43.23 15.11 1.66
C TRP A 15 42.94 14.90 3.14
N THR A 16 43.12 15.95 3.93
CA THR A 16 42.72 15.95 5.35
C THR A 16 41.19 16.08 5.48
N LYS A 17 40.67 15.86 6.70
CA LYS A 17 39.26 16.09 7.03
C LYS A 17 38.90 17.56 6.79
N GLU A 18 39.80 18.46 7.15
CA GLU A 18 39.69 19.91 7.01
C GLU A 18 39.65 20.30 5.52
N ASP A 19 40.47 19.69 4.67
CA ASP A 19 40.44 19.91 3.21
C ASP A 19 39.12 19.44 2.60
N CYS A 20 38.58 18.30 3.04
CA CYS A 20 37.29 17.80 2.59
C CYS A 20 36.13 18.72 3.01
N LEU A 21 36.18 19.27 4.23
CA LEU A 21 35.19 20.25 4.70
C LEU A 21 35.31 21.58 3.95
N MET A 22 36.54 22.03 3.68
CA MET A 22 36.81 23.23 2.90
C MET A 22 36.27 23.11 1.47
N LEU A 23 36.46 21.95 0.83
CA LEU A 23 35.86 21.64 -0.47
C LEU A 23 34.34 21.77 -0.44
N LEU A 24 33.68 21.15 0.54
CA LEU A 24 32.22 21.17 0.67
C LEU A 24 31.69 22.58 0.90
N GLU A 25 32.39 23.38 1.72
CA GLU A 25 32.04 24.78 1.95
C GLU A 25 32.22 25.62 0.68
N ARG A 26 33.30 25.44 -0.09
CA ARG A 26 33.48 26.15 -1.36
C ARG A 26 32.40 25.81 -2.36
N ILE A 27 32.03 24.52 -2.47
CA ILE A 27 30.91 24.11 -3.32
C ILE A 27 29.63 24.82 -2.84
N ARG A 28 29.37 24.86 -1.52
CA ARG A 28 28.20 25.54 -0.94
C ARG A 28 28.14 27.03 -1.28
N THR A 29 29.26 27.74 -1.16
CA THR A 29 29.33 29.20 -1.42
C THR A 29 29.14 29.59 -2.89
N LEU A 30 29.36 28.66 -3.81
CA LEU A 30 29.18 28.87 -5.24
C LEU A 30 27.78 28.47 -5.73
N LEU A 31 26.91 27.97 -4.84
CA LEU A 31 25.52 27.69 -5.16
C LEU A 31 24.63 28.92 -4.97
N PRO A 32 23.56 29.06 -5.77
CA PRO A 32 22.56 30.10 -5.56
C PRO A 32 21.79 29.87 -4.25
N ASP A 33 21.38 30.96 -3.58
CA ASP A 33 20.63 30.93 -2.31
C ASP A 33 19.34 30.10 -2.36
N THR A 34 18.75 29.95 -3.55
CA THR A 34 17.62 29.06 -3.81
C THR A 34 18.04 27.93 -4.73
N ASP A 35 18.50 26.82 -4.15
CA ASP A 35 18.81 25.60 -4.89
C ASP A 35 17.53 24.77 -5.08
N ALA A 36 16.95 24.83 -6.28
CA ALA A 36 15.75 24.08 -6.66
C ALA A 36 16.03 22.98 -7.70
N MET A 37 17.27 22.85 -8.17
CA MET A 37 17.64 21.92 -9.23
C MET A 37 18.11 20.59 -8.66
N LYS A 38 18.00 19.52 -9.44
CA LYS A 38 18.58 18.22 -9.05
C LYS A 38 20.10 18.35 -9.03
N TYR A 39 20.75 17.77 -8.01
CA TYR A 39 22.20 17.91 -7.84
C TYR A 39 23.02 17.57 -9.09
N LYS A 40 22.63 16.56 -9.88
CA LYS A 40 23.34 16.18 -11.11
C LYS A 40 23.32 17.27 -12.18
N THR A 41 22.23 18.03 -12.27
CA THR A 41 22.11 19.16 -13.20
C THR A 41 23.00 20.29 -12.75
N THR A 42 23.00 20.60 -11.44
CA THR A 42 23.88 21.62 -10.85
C THR A 42 25.35 21.23 -11.00
N GLU A 43 25.70 19.97 -10.78
CA GLU A 43 27.05 19.40 -10.93
C GLU A 43 27.60 19.52 -12.36
N SER A 44 26.77 19.25 -13.38
CA SER A 44 27.20 19.32 -14.78
C SER A 44 27.49 20.73 -15.27
N HIS A 45 26.87 21.74 -14.65
CA HIS A 45 27.06 23.15 -14.97
C HIS A 45 28.01 23.85 -13.98
N PHE A 46 28.59 23.11 -13.04
CA PHE A 46 29.44 23.66 -12.00
C PHE A 46 30.82 24.01 -12.54
N ASP A 47 31.27 25.23 -12.27
CA ASP A 47 32.59 25.71 -12.65
C ASP A 47 33.63 25.27 -11.63
N TRP A 48 34.21 24.09 -11.85
CA TRP A 48 35.14 23.45 -10.92
C TRP A 48 36.44 24.23 -10.73
N ASP A 49 36.86 25.04 -11.71
CA ASP A 49 38.07 25.85 -11.59
C ASP A 49 37.94 26.92 -10.49
N LYS A 50 36.71 27.38 -10.21
CA LYS A 50 36.41 28.30 -9.10
C LYS A 50 36.36 27.62 -7.72
N VAL A 51 36.28 26.30 -7.69
CA VAL A 51 36.21 25.50 -6.45
C VAL A 51 37.60 25.24 -5.89
N GLY A 52 38.62 25.25 -6.75
CA GLY A 52 40.02 25.01 -6.38
C GLY A 52 40.49 25.87 -5.20
N PHE A 53 41.31 25.29 -4.34
CA PHE A 53 41.87 25.97 -3.18
C PHE A 53 43.23 25.38 -2.79
N GLY A 54 44.13 26.24 -2.27
CA GLY A 54 45.47 25.80 -1.88
C GLY A 54 46.23 25.19 -3.06
N SER A 55 46.71 23.95 -2.88
CA SER A 55 47.39 23.14 -3.91
C SER A 55 46.42 22.28 -4.74
N PHE A 56 45.12 22.30 -4.45
CA PHE A 56 44.13 21.47 -5.13
C PHE A 56 43.50 22.19 -6.31
N THR A 57 43.65 21.62 -7.50
CA THR A 57 43.03 22.14 -8.74
C THR A 57 41.54 21.80 -8.80
N GLY A 58 40.79 22.49 -9.65
CA GLY A 58 39.35 22.23 -9.85
C GLY A 58 39.04 20.77 -10.20
N GLU A 59 39.90 20.12 -10.97
CA GLU A 59 39.76 18.70 -11.31
C GLU A 59 39.97 17.78 -10.10
N MET A 60 40.95 18.08 -9.23
CA MET A 60 41.16 17.34 -7.98
C MET A 60 39.95 17.50 -7.03
N CYS A 61 39.40 18.72 -6.93
CA CYS A 61 38.18 19.01 -6.18
C CYS A 61 36.97 18.22 -6.71
N ARG A 62 36.81 18.14 -8.04
CA ARG A 62 35.75 17.36 -8.69
C ARG A 62 35.87 15.87 -8.40
N GLN A 63 37.07 15.31 -8.51
CA GLN A 63 37.32 13.89 -8.22
C GLN A 63 37.02 13.56 -6.74
N LYS A 64 37.46 14.42 -5.82
CA LYS A 64 37.19 14.23 -4.40
C LYS A 64 35.70 14.33 -4.09
N TRP A 65 35.00 15.30 -4.67
CA TRP A 65 33.55 15.43 -4.56
C TRP A 65 32.81 14.18 -5.07
N GLN A 66 33.21 13.61 -6.21
CA GLN A 66 32.62 12.37 -6.73
C GLN A 66 32.79 11.19 -5.76
N LYS A 67 33.95 11.11 -5.09
CA LYS A 67 34.21 10.09 -4.07
C LYS A 67 33.32 10.27 -2.84
N VAL A 68 33.28 11.48 -2.27
CA VAL A 68 32.45 11.80 -1.08
C VAL A 68 30.95 11.68 -1.39
N SER A 69 30.49 12.18 -2.54
CA SER A 69 29.08 12.11 -2.96
C SER A 69 28.61 10.69 -3.28
N SER A 70 29.52 9.75 -3.55
CA SER A 70 29.17 8.35 -3.79
C SER A 70 28.68 7.61 -2.54
N ASP A 71 29.15 8.03 -1.37
CA ASP A 71 28.88 7.42 -0.06
C ASP A 71 27.64 8.02 0.65
N VAL A 72 27.08 9.10 0.11
CA VAL A 72 25.86 9.74 0.63
C VAL A 72 24.63 9.44 -0.23
N ARG A 73 23.43 9.61 0.35
CA ARG A 73 22.16 9.27 -0.32
C ARG A 73 21.92 10.22 -1.52
N LYS A 74 21.72 9.64 -2.71
CA LYS A 74 21.69 10.34 -4.01
C LYS A 74 20.35 10.98 -4.39
N TYR A 75 19.57 11.52 -3.45
CA TYR A 75 18.22 12.04 -3.74
C TYR A 75 17.99 13.42 -3.13
N ARG A 76 18.28 14.51 -3.88
CA ARG A 76 17.93 15.92 -3.56
C ARG A 76 18.69 16.96 -4.43
N THR A 77 18.62 18.22 -4.01
CA THR A 77 19.39 19.39 -4.45
C THR A 77 20.86 19.28 -4.03
N MET A 78 21.73 20.11 -4.60
CA MET A 78 23.16 20.13 -4.26
C MET A 78 23.39 20.61 -2.82
N THR A 79 22.66 21.63 -2.38
CA THR A 79 22.73 22.17 -1.02
C THR A 79 22.44 21.10 0.03
N GLU A 80 21.35 20.37 -0.16
CA GLU A 80 21.05 19.25 0.73
C GLU A 80 22.18 18.21 0.64
N LEU A 81 22.61 17.81 -0.57
CA LEU A 81 23.68 16.82 -0.77
C LEU A 81 24.96 17.13 0.03
N ILE A 82 25.35 18.40 0.06
CA ILE A 82 26.48 18.91 0.82
C ILE A 82 26.30 18.76 2.33
N VAL A 83 25.08 18.91 2.87
CA VAL A 83 24.82 18.72 4.31
C VAL A 83 25.15 17.30 4.75
N ASP A 84 24.64 16.27 4.06
CA ASP A 84 24.98 14.88 4.44
C ASP A 84 26.42 14.54 4.08
N ALA A 85 26.98 15.12 3.02
CA ALA A 85 28.40 14.95 2.69
C ALA A 85 29.30 15.53 3.80
N THR A 86 28.90 16.67 4.37
CA THR A 86 29.58 17.31 5.50
C THR A 86 29.47 16.45 6.74
N GLU A 87 28.28 15.89 7.02
CA GLU A 87 28.07 14.95 8.13
C GLU A 87 28.88 13.67 7.94
N PHE A 88 28.96 13.14 6.73
CA PHE A 88 29.74 11.95 6.39
C PHE A 88 31.25 12.19 6.57
N VAL A 89 31.78 13.32 6.12
CA VAL A 89 33.19 13.69 6.33
C VAL A 89 33.49 13.94 7.81
N LYS A 90 32.54 14.49 8.57
CA LYS A 90 32.68 14.68 10.01
C LYS A 90 32.70 13.34 10.74
N ASN A 91 31.76 12.45 10.44
CA ASN A 91 31.56 11.17 11.12
C ASN A 91 31.46 10.01 10.10
N PRO A 92 32.57 9.54 9.52
CA PRO A 92 32.57 8.53 8.45
C PRO A 92 31.97 7.17 8.83
N TYR A 93 31.95 6.88 10.14
CA TYR A 93 31.45 5.63 10.71
C TYR A 93 30.02 5.74 11.27
N LYS A 94 29.32 6.87 11.09
CA LYS A 94 27.95 7.01 11.58
C LYS A 94 26.97 6.11 10.79
N GLY A 95 25.98 5.54 11.48
CA GLY A 95 24.91 4.74 10.85
C GLY A 95 25.39 3.38 10.33
N LYS A 96 25.19 3.09 9.04
CA LYS A 96 25.45 1.75 8.46
C LYS A 96 26.91 1.30 8.55
N LYS A 97 27.86 2.25 8.63
CA LYS A 97 29.30 1.97 8.75
C LYS A 97 29.78 1.90 10.21
N LEU A 98 28.88 1.94 11.20
CA LEU A 98 29.26 1.88 12.61
C LEU A 98 29.92 0.55 12.97
N LYS A 99 29.40 -0.54 12.43
CA LYS A 99 29.96 -1.90 12.61
C LYS A 99 31.36 -2.07 11.97
N THR A 100 31.79 -1.13 11.12
CA THR A 100 33.13 -1.14 10.49
C THR A 100 34.14 -0.23 11.20
N HIS A 101 33.74 0.44 12.29
CA HIS A 101 34.68 1.22 13.09
C HIS A 101 35.75 0.30 13.70
N PRO A 102 37.05 0.66 13.65
CA PRO A 102 38.12 -0.17 14.19
C PRO A 102 37.91 -0.59 15.65
N ASP A 103 37.40 0.34 16.46
CA ASP A 103 37.12 0.12 17.88
C ASP A 103 35.72 -0.45 18.17
N PHE A 104 34.89 -0.72 17.15
CA PHE A 104 33.56 -1.31 17.36
C PHE A 104 33.72 -2.77 17.85
N PRO A 105 33.23 -3.11 19.05
CA PRO A 105 33.37 -4.46 19.57
C PRO A 105 32.65 -5.46 18.67
N LYS A 106 33.30 -6.59 18.37
CA LYS A 106 32.68 -7.68 17.58
C LYS A 106 31.85 -8.57 18.49
N LYS A 107 30.66 -8.96 18.02
CA LYS A 107 29.79 -9.88 18.76
C LYS A 107 30.54 -11.20 19.04
N PRO A 108 30.46 -11.75 20.26
CA PRO A 108 31.08 -13.02 20.59
C PRO A 108 30.41 -14.16 19.82
N LEU A 109 31.19 -15.18 19.45
CA LEU A 109 30.67 -16.35 18.73
C LEU A 109 29.79 -17.19 19.64
N THR A 110 28.60 -17.58 19.16
CA THR A 110 27.73 -18.48 19.93
C THR A 110 28.43 -19.83 20.19
N PRO A 111 28.02 -20.57 21.24
CA PRO A 111 28.67 -21.84 21.60
C PRO A 111 28.76 -22.84 20.44
N TYR A 112 27.75 -22.88 19.57
CA TYR A 112 27.76 -23.70 18.37
C TYR A 112 28.77 -23.19 17.33
N PHE A 113 28.77 -21.89 17.01
CA PHE A 113 29.69 -21.34 16.01
C PHE A 113 31.15 -21.43 16.45
N ARG A 114 31.42 -21.28 17.74
CA ARG A 114 32.72 -21.54 18.37
C ARG A 114 33.19 -22.97 18.11
N PHE A 115 32.35 -23.96 18.40
CA PHE A 115 32.62 -25.37 18.11
C PHE A 115 32.79 -25.62 16.61
N PHE A 116 31.93 -25.02 15.78
CA PHE A 116 31.98 -25.14 14.33
C PHE A 116 33.32 -24.64 13.79
N MET A 117 33.78 -23.45 14.18
CA MET A 117 35.06 -22.90 13.75
C MET A 117 36.25 -23.77 14.17
N GLU A 118 36.25 -24.30 15.41
CA GLU A 118 37.34 -25.15 15.91
C GLU A 118 37.43 -26.50 15.17
N LYS A 119 36.28 -27.08 14.82
CA LYS A 119 36.23 -28.42 14.22
C LYS A 119 36.18 -28.42 12.69
N ARG A 120 35.64 -27.37 12.06
CA ARG A 120 35.52 -27.25 10.59
C ARG A 120 36.86 -27.47 9.89
N ALA A 121 37.93 -26.80 10.33
CA ALA A 121 39.24 -26.94 9.69
C ALA A 121 39.79 -28.38 9.77
N LYS A 122 39.48 -29.12 10.85
CA LYS A 122 39.90 -30.52 11.02
C LYS A 122 39.07 -31.46 10.15
N TYR A 123 37.76 -31.25 10.11
CA TYR A 123 36.86 -32.05 9.30
C TYR A 123 37.02 -31.81 7.79
N ALA A 124 37.35 -30.58 7.37
CA ALA A 124 37.68 -30.26 5.99
C ALA A 124 38.96 -30.97 5.51
N LYS A 125 39.94 -31.17 6.40
CA LYS A 125 41.16 -31.94 6.09
C LYS A 125 40.94 -33.45 6.04
N ILE A 126 40.01 -33.98 6.85
CA ILE A 126 39.68 -35.41 6.89
C ILE A 126 38.74 -35.79 5.74
N HIS A 127 37.92 -34.84 5.29
CA HIS A 127 36.99 -35.02 4.19
C HIS A 127 37.18 -33.92 3.13
N PRO A 128 38.33 -33.90 2.42
CA PRO A 128 38.63 -32.88 1.41
C PRO A 128 37.71 -32.97 0.18
N GLU A 129 37.08 -34.12 -0.07
CA GLU A 129 36.07 -34.30 -1.12
C GLU A 129 34.64 -33.89 -0.70
N MET A 130 34.38 -33.64 0.59
CA MET A 130 33.04 -33.23 1.03
C MET A 130 32.82 -31.73 0.88
N SER A 131 31.63 -31.37 0.40
CA SER A 131 31.23 -29.98 0.26
C SER A 131 31.16 -29.29 1.63
N ASN A 132 31.42 -27.98 1.64
CA ASN A 132 31.31 -27.15 2.84
C ASN A 132 29.88 -27.22 3.46
N LEU A 133 28.87 -27.38 2.62
CA LEU A 133 27.47 -27.50 3.04
C LEU A 133 27.22 -28.82 3.79
N ASP A 134 27.86 -29.92 3.35
CA ASP A 134 27.77 -31.22 4.01
C ASP A 134 28.57 -31.26 5.32
N LEU A 135 29.76 -30.62 5.35
CA LEU A 135 30.52 -30.41 6.58
C LEU A 135 29.71 -29.66 7.64
N THR A 136 28.94 -28.64 7.23
CA THR A 136 28.09 -27.86 8.13
C THR A 136 26.94 -28.69 8.71
N LYS A 137 26.28 -29.52 7.90
CA LYS A 137 25.24 -30.45 8.37
C LYS A 137 25.82 -31.47 9.37
N ILE A 138 26.98 -32.04 9.08
CA ILE A 138 27.65 -33.01 9.95
C ILE A 138 28.03 -32.38 11.28
N LEU A 139 28.65 -31.20 11.26
CA LEU A 139 29.05 -30.50 12.48
C LEU A 139 27.86 -30.02 13.31
N SER A 140 26.75 -29.61 12.67
CA SER A 140 25.49 -29.32 13.37
C SER A 140 24.96 -30.54 14.11
N LYS A 141 24.91 -31.71 13.44
CA LYS A 141 24.48 -32.97 14.06
C LYS A 141 25.42 -33.39 15.20
N LYS A 142 26.74 -33.32 14.98
CA LYS A 142 27.75 -33.64 16.00
C LYS A 142 27.67 -32.71 17.21
N TYR A 143 27.36 -31.42 17.02
CA TYR A 143 27.17 -30.50 18.14
C TYR A 143 25.92 -30.85 18.96
N LYS A 144 24.82 -31.23 18.32
CA LYS A 144 23.60 -31.69 19.02
C LYS A 144 23.87 -32.95 19.83
N GLU A 145 24.65 -33.89 19.28
CA GLU A 145 25.05 -35.16 19.92
C GLU A 145 26.16 -35.01 20.98
N LEU A 146 26.78 -33.83 21.14
CA LEU A 146 27.82 -33.64 22.16
C LEU A 146 27.25 -33.79 23.58
N PRO A 147 27.99 -34.43 24.50
CA PRO A 147 27.65 -34.45 25.91
C PRO A 147 27.56 -33.03 26.48
N ASP A 148 26.60 -32.81 27.38
CA ASP A 148 26.34 -31.48 27.94
C ASP A 148 27.56 -30.91 28.68
N LYS A 149 28.37 -31.77 29.32
CA LYS A 149 29.65 -31.36 29.94
C LYS A 149 30.64 -30.75 28.94
N LYS A 150 30.66 -31.21 27.69
CA LYS A 150 31.52 -30.65 26.62
C LYS A 150 30.89 -29.40 26.00
N LYS A 151 29.56 -29.35 25.88
CA LYS A 151 28.83 -28.14 25.47
C LYS A 151 29.02 -27.00 26.48
N GLN A 152 29.01 -27.34 27.77
CA GLN A 152 29.14 -26.39 28.87
C GLN A 152 30.42 -25.56 28.77
N LYS A 153 31.53 -26.16 28.33
CA LYS A 153 32.77 -25.42 28.06
C LYS A 153 32.55 -24.25 27.10
N TYR A 154 31.91 -24.51 25.94
CA TYR A 154 31.63 -23.48 24.94
C TYR A 154 30.58 -22.48 25.42
N ILE A 155 29.62 -22.90 26.26
CA ILE A 155 28.61 -22.02 26.87
C ILE A 155 29.27 -21.04 27.85
N THR A 156 30.14 -21.53 28.74
CA THR A 156 30.86 -20.68 29.71
C THR A 156 31.82 -19.72 29.00
N GLU A 157 32.53 -20.18 27.98
CA GLU A 157 33.39 -19.30 27.15
C GLU A 157 32.58 -18.19 26.45
N PHE A 158 31.40 -18.52 25.91
CA PHE A 158 30.51 -17.54 25.30
C PHE A 158 29.97 -16.54 26.32
N GLN A 159 29.56 -16.98 27.52
CA GLN A 159 29.09 -16.08 28.57
C GLN A 159 30.18 -15.09 28.99
N ARG A 160 31.41 -15.57 29.18
CA ARG A 160 32.58 -14.72 29.50
C ARG A 160 32.83 -13.67 28.43
N GLU A 161 32.85 -14.07 27.16
CA GLU A 161 33.09 -13.13 26.05
C GLU A 161 31.91 -12.20 25.79
N LYS A 162 30.69 -12.62 26.13
CA LYS A 162 29.51 -11.76 26.11
C LYS A 162 29.61 -10.65 27.15
N GLU A 163 30.01 -10.98 28.37
CA GLU A 163 30.26 -9.96 29.40
C GLU A 163 31.40 -9.01 29.01
N GLU A 164 32.47 -9.55 28.41
CA GLU A 164 33.59 -8.75 27.90
C GLU A 164 33.16 -7.85 26.74
N PHE A 165 32.33 -8.35 25.81
CA PHE A 165 31.71 -7.59 24.74
C PHE A 165 30.80 -6.49 25.30
N GLU A 166 29.97 -6.77 26.30
CA GLU A 166 29.11 -5.77 26.94
C GLU A 166 29.94 -4.65 27.59
N LYS A 167 31.04 -4.99 28.27
CA LYS A 167 31.98 -4.01 28.83
C LYS A 167 32.68 -3.17 27.74
N ASN A 168 33.17 -3.81 26.68
CA ASN A 168 33.83 -3.12 25.57
C ASN A 168 32.82 -2.25 24.80
N MET A 169 31.57 -2.68 24.67
CA MET A 169 30.49 -1.91 24.06
C MET A 169 30.10 -0.71 24.91
N ALA A 170 30.12 -0.85 26.24
CA ALA A 170 29.92 0.28 27.15
C ALA A 170 31.04 1.32 27.03
N ARG A 171 32.31 0.88 26.96
CA ARG A 171 33.46 1.78 26.70
C ARG A 171 33.36 2.46 25.34
N PHE A 172 33.02 1.70 24.29
CA PHE A 172 32.82 2.25 22.95
C PHE A 172 31.69 3.31 22.91
N LYS A 173 30.63 3.13 23.70
CA LYS A 173 29.57 4.14 23.90
C LYS A 173 30.07 5.41 24.60
N GLU A 174 30.99 5.27 25.54
CA GLU A 174 31.59 6.37 26.29
C GLU A 174 32.62 7.15 25.46
N ASP A 175 33.47 6.45 24.72
CA ASP A 175 34.55 7.03 23.91
C ASP A 175 34.07 7.63 22.58
N HIS A 176 32.95 7.12 22.03
CA HIS A 176 32.39 7.57 20.75
C HIS A 176 30.90 7.94 20.82
N PRO A 177 30.52 8.91 21.68
CA PRO A 177 29.13 9.31 21.86
C PRO A 177 28.51 9.93 20.59
N GLU A 178 29.33 10.52 19.72
CA GLU A 178 28.94 11.13 18.43
C GLU A 178 28.62 10.12 17.33
N LEU A 179 29.13 8.89 17.43
CA LEU A 179 28.85 7.78 16.52
C LEU A 179 27.63 6.97 17.00
N ILE A 180 27.40 7.00 18.31
CA ILE A 180 26.26 6.40 18.98
C ILE A 180 25.28 7.52 19.33
N GLU A 181 24.68 8.09 18.29
CA GLU A 181 23.34 8.64 18.47
C GLU A 181 22.42 7.46 18.80
N GLU A 182 22.26 7.17 20.09
CA GLU A 182 20.90 6.83 20.53
C GLU A 182 20.05 7.94 19.93
N ARG A 183 19.14 7.58 19.01
CA ARG A 183 18.03 8.47 18.69
C ARG A 183 17.49 8.83 20.06
N LYS A 184 17.87 10.01 20.60
CA LYS A 184 17.18 10.61 21.73
C LYS A 184 15.74 10.42 21.33
N LYS A 185 14.97 9.67 22.14
CA LYS A 185 13.52 9.62 21.99
C LYS A 185 13.14 11.07 21.83
N SER A 186 12.86 11.44 20.60
CA SER A 186 12.62 12.81 20.22
C SER A 186 11.56 13.30 21.18
N ASP A 187 11.63 14.55 21.65
CA ASP A 187 10.60 15.10 22.54
C ASP A 187 9.17 15.03 21.95
N LEU A 188 9.07 14.61 20.68
CA LEU A 188 7.86 14.05 20.06
C LEU A 188 7.21 12.95 20.92
N PRO A 189 5.93 13.16 21.30
CA PRO A 189 5.11 12.13 21.95
C PRO A 189 5.12 10.79 21.20
N GLU A 190 5.18 9.67 21.94
CA GLU A 190 5.15 8.31 21.35
C GLU A 190 3.72 7.97 20.89
N LYS A 191 3.59 7.43 19.67
CA LYS A 191 2.29 7.05 19.12
C LYS A 191 1.55 6.05 20.03
N PRO A 192 0.23 6.19 20.18
CA PRO A 192 -0.56 5.31 21.05
C PRO A 192 -0.57 3.87 20.52
N LYS A 193 -0.52 2.92 21.45
CA LYS A 193 -0.52 1.48 21.15
C LYS A 193 -1.93 0.96 20.91
N THR A 194 -2.07 -0.01 20.01
CA THR A 194 -3.37 -0.63 19.70
C THR A 194 -3.86 -1.51 20.86
N PRO A 195 -5.17 -1.83 20.95
CA PRO A 195 -5.70 -2.72 21.99
C PRO A 195 -4.97 -4.07 22.04
N GLN A 196 -4.71 -4.66 20.88
CA GLN A 196 -3.96 -5.91 20.76
C GLN A 196 -2.52 -5.77 21.26
N GLN A 197 -1.83 -4.67 20.95
CA GLN A 197 -0.45 -4.44 21.41
C GLN A 197 -0.38 -4.26 22.94
N LEU A 198 -1.34 -3.53 23.52
CA LEU A 198 -1.42 -3.35 24.96
C LEU A 198 -1.63 -4.69 25.67
N TRP A 199 -2.56 -5.50 25.18
CA TRP A 199 -2.80 -6.84 25.70
C TRP A 199 -1.59 -7.75 25.49
N TYR A 200 -1.01 -7.77 24.29
CA TYR A 200 0.16 -8.59 23.98
C TYR A 200 1.34 -8.27 24.90
N ASN A 201 1.63 -6.99 25.13
CA ASN A 201 2.70 -6.57 26.03
C ASN A 201 2.42 -6.94 27.49
N HIS A 202 1.16 -6.92 27.91
CA HIS A 202 0.74 -7.36 29.23
C HIS A 202 0.92 -8.87 29.38
N GLU A 203 0.34 -9.67 28.48
CA GLU A 203 0.39 -11.12 28.55
C GLU A 203 1.79 -11.68 28.27
N LYS A 204 2.58 -11.05 27.40
CA LYS A 204 3.97 -11.44 27.15
C LYS A 204 4.79 -11.48 28.43
N LYS A 205 4.63 -10.48 29.31
CA LYS A 205 5.33 -10.43 30.59
C LYS A 205 4.95 -11.62 31.48
N THR A 206 3.66 -11.91 31.58
CA THR A 206 3.15 -13.04 32.39
C THR A 206 3.56 -14.39 31.80
N TYR A 207 3.43 -14.54 30.48
CA TYR A 207 3.75 -15.78 29.76
C TYR A 207 5.24 -16.11 29.84
N MET A 208 6.12 -15.12 29.64
CA MET A 208 7.58 -15.32 29.78
C MET A 208 7.99 -15.65 31.22
N LYS A 209 7.24 -15.19 32.22
CA LYS A 209 7.49 -15.57 33.62
C LYS A 209 7.14 -17.03 33.90
N ILE A 210 6.09 -17.56 33.25
CA ILE A 210 5.62 -18.94 33.42
C ILE A 210 6.41 -19.91 32.52
N HIS A 211 6.87 -19.45 31.35
CA HIS A 211 7.65 -20.22 30.40
C HIS A 211 8.95 -19.48 30.03
N PRO A 212 10.00 -19.54 30.89
CA PRO A 212 11.27 -18.84 30.65
C PRO A 212 12.02 -19.33 29.40
N ASP A 213 11.87 -20.62 29.06
CA ASP A 213 12.61 -21.28 27.97
C ASP A 213 11.84 -21.38 26.64
N VAL A 214 10.66 -20.73 26.54
CA VAL A 214 9.85 -20.78 25.31
C VAL A 214 10.49 -19.98 24.19
N SER A 215 10.45 -20.51 22.96
CA SER A 215 10.96 -19.77 21.81
C SER A 215 10.10 -18.52 21.52
N GLN A 216 10.71 -17.47 20.96
CA GLN A 216 9.96 -16.25 20.58
C GLN A 216 8.86 -16.53 19.56
N LYS A 217 9.04 -17.55 18.70
CA LYS A 217 8.04 -17.96 17.70
C LYS A 217 6.82 -18.57 18.38
N GLU A 218 7.01 -19.52 19.29
CA GLU A 218 5.93 -20.18 20.04
C GLU A 218 5.19 -19.18 20.94
N LEU A 219 5.93 -18.28 21.62
CA LEU A 219 5.36 -17.20 22.41
C LEU A 219 4.41 -16.32 21.58
N LYS A 220 4.87 -15.85 20.40
CA LYS A 220 4.06 -15.02 19.50
C LYS A 220 2.82 -15.77 19.02
N GLU A 221 2.94 -17.05 18.68
CA GLU A 221 1.82 -17.86 18.21
C GLU A 221 0.79 -18.12 19.32
N ALA A 222 1.25 -18.49 20.52
CA ALA A 222 0.38 -18.73 21.67
C ALA A 222 -0.43 -17.48 22.03
N LEU A 223 0.23 -16.32 22.11
CA LEU A 223 -0.45 -15.05 22.39
C LEU A 223 -1.41 -14.65 21.25
N ARG A 224 -1.06 -14.89 19.98
CA ARG A 224 -2.00 -14.63 18.86
C ARG A 224 -3.27 -15.47 18.99
N ARG A 225 -3.15 -16.76 19.31
CA ARG A 225 -4.29 -17.68 19.53
C ARG A 225 -5.13 -17.24 20.73
N GLN A 226 -4.50 -16.80 21.80
CA GLN A 226 -5.22 -16.29 22.97
C GLN A 226 -5.98 -14.99 22.66
N TRP A 227 -5.40 -14.05 21.90
CA TRP A 227 -6.09 -12.83 21.47
C TRP A 227 -7.34 -13.11 20.64
N SER A 228 -7.27 -14.06 19.70
CA SER A 228 -8.41 -14.43 18.85
C SER A 228 -9.56 -15.09 19.63
N GLN A 229 -9.24 -15.73 20.77
CA GLN A 229 -10.20 -16.37 21.67
C GLN A 229 -10.67 -15.48 22.83
N LEU A 230 -10.13 -14.25 22.97
CA LEU A 230 -10.58 -13.33 24.01
C LEU A 230 -12.06 -13.00 23.84
N SER A 231 -12.78 -13.04 24.96
CA SER A 231 -14.16 -12.57 25.01
C SER A 231 -14.26 -11.07 24.75
N ASP A 232 -15.39 -10.66 24.20
CA ASP A 232 -15.69 -9.27 23.87
C ASP A 232 -15.54 -8.33 25.09
N LYS A 233 -15.97 -8.77 26.28
CA LYS A 233 -15.79 -8.02 27.54
C LYS A 233 -14.31 -7.79 27.89
N ARG A 234 -13.43 -8.76 27.65
CA ARG A 234 -11.99 -8.62 27.88
C ARG A 234 -11.34 -7.75 26.80
N ARG A 235 -11.73 -7.91 25.54
CA ARG A 235 -11.27 -7.04 24.43
C ARG A 235 -11.62 -5.58 24.70
N LEU A 236 -12.83 -5.32 25.17
CA LEU A 236 -13.30 -3.97 25.47
C LEU A 236 -12.42 -3.24 26.48
N LYS A 237 -11.93 -3.93 27.53
CA LYS A 237 -10.99 -3.34 28.50
C LYS A 237 -9.75 -2.74 27.81
N TRP A 238 -9.20 -3.44 26.83
CA TRP A 238 -8.02 -2.99 26.09
C TRP A 238 -8.37 -1.92 25.06
N ILE A 239 -9.57 -1.98 24.48
CA ILE A 239 -10.10 -0.94 23.59
C ILE A 239 -10.25 0.39 24.34
N SER A 240 -10.87 0.39 25.52
CA SER A 240 -11.00 1.57 26.37
C SER A 240 -9.63 2.15 26.75
N LYS A 241 -8.69 1.28 27.17
CA LYS A 241 -7.33 1.70 27.53
C LYS A 241 -6.55 2.29 26.33
N ALA A 242 -6.73 1.73 25.14
CA ALA A 242 -6.07 2.26 23.94
C ALA A 242 -6.61 3.64 23.54
N LEU A 243 -7.92 3.88 23.72
CA LEU A 243 -8.54 5.18 23.48
C LEU A 243 -8.15 6.24 24.50
N GLU A 244 -7.99 5.86 25.77
CA GLU A 244 -7.46 6.74 26.81
C GLU A 244 -6.04 7.20 26.44
N LEU A 245 -5.15 6.27 26.09
CA LEU A 245 -3.80 6.59 25.62
C LEU A 245 -3.80 7.43 24.33
N GLN A 246 -4.79 7.22 23.44
CA GLN A 246 -4.96 8.06 22.27
C GLN A 246 -5.29 9.50 22.66
N LYS A 247 -6.20 9.71 23.62
CA LYS A 247 -6.55 11.02 24.14
C LYS A 247 -5.36 11.72 24.79
N ASP A 248 -4.57 11.00 25.58
CA ASP A 248 -3.36 11.53 26.22
C ASP A 248 -2.31 11.94 25.18
N TYR A 249 -2.13 11.13 24.15
CA TYR A 249 -1.25 11.44 23.02
C TYR A 249 -1.71 12.69 22.26
N GLU A 250 -3.01 12.81 21.95
CA GLU A 250 -3.58 13.99 21.29
C GLU A 250 -3.37 15.25 22.15
N GLY A 251 -3.51 15.15 23.48
CA GLY A 251 -3.19 16.23 24.41
C GLY A 251 -1.71 16.62 24.41
N SER A 252 -0.83 15.62 24.46
CA SER A 252 0.63 15.82 24.46
C SER A 252 1.12 16.40 23.14
N MET A 253 0.58 15.93 22.01
CA MET A 253 0.85 16.47 20.67
C MET A 253 0.38 17.91 20.54
N ARG A 254 -0.77 18.28 21.12
CA ARG A 254 -1.24 19.67 21.12
C ARG A 254 -0.27 20.59 21.88
N ALA A 255 0.17 20.19 23.07
CA ALA A 255 1.16 20.93 23.84
C ALA A 255 2.51 21.04 23.09
N TYR A 256 2.90 19.97 22.39
CA TYR A 256 4.11 19.96 21.55
C TYR A 256 4.02 20.96 20.39
N HIS A 257 2.89 21.01 19.67
CA HIS A 257 2.65 21.97 18.60
C HIS A 257 2.60 23.42 19.09
N GLU A 258 2.01 23.66 20.26
CA GLU A 258 1.98 24.98 20.88
C GLU A 258 3.40 25.44 21.26
N ALA A 259 4.24 24.54 21.77
CA ALA A 259 5.64 24.80 22.09
C ALA A 259 6.55 24.91 20.85
N HIS A 260 6.13 24.37 19.70
CA HIS A 260 6.92 24.34 18.45
C HIS A 260 6.06 24.77 17.24
N PRO A 261 5.74 26.07 17.09
CA PRO A 261 4.86 26.58 16.04
C PRO A 261 5.36 26.35 14.61
N ASP A 262 6.67 26.14 14.43
CA ASP A 262 7.33 25.94 13.13
C ASP A 262 7.23 24.49 12.60
N VAL A 263 6.74 23.55 13.43
CA VAL A 263 6.54 22.14 13.06
C VAL A 263 5.08 21.91 12.68
N SER A 264 4.72 22.29 11.45
CA SER A 264 3.42 21.94 10.87
C SER A 264 3.37 20.45 10.55
N SER A 265 2.87 19.62 11.48
CA SER A 265 2.61 18.21 11.18
C SER A 265 1.16 18.04 10.71
N ASP A 266 0.95 18.08 9.40
CA ASP A 266 -0.32 17.75 8.74
C ASP A 266 -0.47 16.23 8.52
N ASP A 267 0.10 15.39 9.39
CA ASP A 267 -0.06 13.94 9.30
C ASP A 267 -1.35 13.50 10.01
N PRO A 268 -2.34 12.91 9.30
CA PRO A 268 -3.55 12.42 9.91
C PRO A 268 -3.23 11.34 10.95
N VAL A 269 -3.68 11.53 12.18
CA VAL A 269 -3.60 10.49 13.23
C VAL A 269 -4.42 9.29 12.76
N ARG A 270 -3.74 8.18 12.44
CA ARG A 270 -4.40 6.92 12.08
C ARG A 270 -5.19 6.41 13.29
N SER A 271 -6.41 5.91 13.06
CA SER A 271 -7.26 5.32 14.10
C SER A 271 -6.54 4.20 14.85
N VAL A 272 -6.50 4.27 16.18
CA VAL A 272 -5.90 3.25 17.06
C VAL A 272 -6.71 1.95 17.08
N LEU A 273 -8.00 2.04 16.74
CA LEU A 273 -8.92 0.91 16.66
C LEU A 273 -9.09 0.41 15.23
N THR A 274 -9.14 -0.91 15.09
CA THR A 274 -9.62 -1.59 13.88
C THR A 274 -11.13 -1.41 13.70
N LYS A 275 -11.64 -1.73 12.50
CA LYS A 275 -13.09 -1.68 12.22
C LYS A 275 -13.91 -2.58 13.14
N ALA A 276 -13.41 -3.77 13.46
CA ALA A 276 -14.08 -4.71 14.36
C ALA A 276 -14.08 -4.23 15.82
N GLU A 277 -12.96 -3.69 16.30
CA GLU A 277 -12.86 -3.12 17.65
C GLU A 277 -13.75 -1.89 17.81
N ARG A 278 -13.82 -1.03 16.79
CA ARG A 278 -14.73 0.11 16.75
C ARG A 278 -16.19 -0.35 16.81
N GLN A 279 -16.58 -1.33 16.00
CA GLN A 279 -17.92 -1.91 16.04
C GLN A 279 -18.24 -2.55 17.41
N LEU A 280 -17.26 -3.19 18.05
CA LEU A 280 -17.44 -3.76 19.37
C LEU A 280 -17.65 -2.67 20.43
N LYS A 281 -16.89 -1.57 20.37
CA LYS A 281 -17.09 -0.40 21.22
C LYS A 281 -18.45 0.25 20.97
N ASP A 282 -18.80 0.52 19.71
CA ASP A 282 -20.09 1.12 19.32
C ASP A 282 -21.27 0.31 19.87
N LYS A 283 -21.21 -1.03 19.78
CA LYS A 283 -22.23 -1.93 20.35
C LYS A 283 -22.33 -1.80 21.86
N PHE A 284 -21.22 -1.68 22.57
CA PHE A 284 -21.19 -1.57 24.03
C PHE A 284 -21.69 -0.21 24.51
N ASP A 285 -21.33 0.87 23.80
CA ASP A 285 -21.78 2.23 24.10
C ASP A 285 -23.27 2.45 23.76
N GLY A 286 -23.93 1.46 23.16
CA GLY A 286 -25.33 1.55 22.77
C GLY A 286 -25.55 2.38 21.50
N ARG A 287 -24.49 2.62 20.70
CA ARG A 287 -24.61 3.31 19.42
C ARG A 287 -25.50 2.49 18.49
N PRO A 288 -26.60 3.07 17.96
CA PRO A 288 -27.49 2.34 17.07
C PRO A 288 -26.75 1.83 15.82
N THR A 289 -27.15 0.66 15.34
CA THR A 289 -26.56 0.05 14.14
C THR A 289 -27.34 0.47 12.90
N LYS A 290 -26.61 0.87 11.84
CA LYS A 290 -27.24 1.29 10.58
C LYS A 290 -28.05 0.15 9.98
N PRO A 291 -29.34 0.35 9.69
CA PRO A 291 -30.16 -0.68 9.08
C PRO A 291 -29.70 -0.92 7.63
N PRO A 292 -30.05 -2.09 7.05
CA PRO A 292 -29.82 -2.37 5.64
C PRO A 292 -30.37 -1.26 4.73
N PRO A 293 -29.71 -0.93 3.61
CA PRO A 293 -30.01 0.29 2.83
C PRO A 293 -31.26 0.21 1.95
N ASN A 294 -31.75 -0.99 1.66
CA ASN A 294 -32.92 -1.22 0.80
C ASN A 294 -33.68 -2.49 1.22
N GLY A 295 -34.91 -2.66 0.71
CA GLY A 295 -35.77 -3.80 1.03
C GLY A 295 -35.15 -5.17 0.72
N TYR A 296 -34.37 -5.29 -0.36
CA TYR A 296 -33.67 -6.54 -0.69
C TYR A 296 -32.60 -6.90 0.34
N SER A 297 -31.77 -5.93 0.74
CA SER A 297 -30.75 -6.11 1.76
C SER A 297 -31.36 -6.42 3.13
N LEU A 298 -32.51 -5.83 3.45
CA LEU A 298 -33.26 -6.16 4.66
C LEU A 298 -33.75 -7.62 4.63
N TYR A 299 -34.34 -8.04 3.51
CA TYR A 299 -34.76 -9.41 3.30
C TYR A 299 -33.59 -10.40 3.43
N CYS A 300 -32.45 -10.10 2.81
CA CYS A 300 -31.24 -10.93 2.94
C CYS A 300 -30.79 -11.03 4.40
N ALA A 301 -30.77 -9.92 5.14
CA ALA A 301 -30.38 -9.90 6.54
C ALA A 301 -31.29 -10.76 7.42
N GLU A 302 -32.61 -10.69 7.19
CA GLU A 302 -33.59 -11.51 7.93
C GLU A 302 -33.45 -13.00 7.58
N LEU A 303 -33.30 -13.34 6.29
CA LEU A 303 -33.19 -14.73 5.85
C LEU A 303 -31.88 -15.40 6.32
N MET A 304 -30.77 -14.64 6.37
CA MET A 304 -29.48 -15.14 6.85
C MET A 304 -29.48 -15.54 8.33
N VAL A 305 -30.36 -14.94 9.15
CA VAL A 305 -30.49 -15.30 10.56
C VAL A 305 -31.13 -16.68 10.73
N ASN A 306 -32.02 -17.06 9.81
CA ASN A 306 -32.82 -18.28 9.89
C ASN A 306 -32.12 -19.51 9.29
N MET A 307 -31.13 -19.32 8.42
CA MET A 307 -30.31 -20.40 7.85
C MET A 307 -28.87 -20.27 8.34
N LYS A 308 -28.54 -20.75 9.55
CA LYS A 308 -27.17 -20.63 10.09
C LYS A 308 -26.23 -21.73 9.57
N ASP A 309 -26.79 -22.86 9.16
CA ASP A 309 -26.03 -24.06 8.74
C ASP A 309 -25.64 -24.06 7.26
N VAL A 310 -26.14 -23.08 6.49
CA VAL A 310 -25.84 -22.93 5.06
C VAL A 310 -24.66 -21.95 4.89
N PRO A 311 -23.63 -22.28 4.09
CA PRO A 311 -22.51 -21.38 3.81
C PRO A 311 -22.95 -19.99 3.36
N SER A 312 -22.25 -18.93 3.78
CA SER A 312 -22.67 -17.53 3.53
C SER A 312 -22.84 -17.17 2.06
N THR A 313 -22.02 -17.76 1.19
CA THR A 313 -22.10 -17.62 -0.26
C THR A 313 -23.38 -18.22 -0.81
N GLU A 314 -23.74 -19.43 -0.36
CA GLU A 314 -24.99 -20.12 -0.73
C GLU A 314 -26.22 -19.39 -0.18
N ARG A 315 -26.17 -18.89 1.05
CA ARG A 315 -27.24 -18.06 1.63
C ARG A 315 -27.54 -16.84 0.75
N MET A 316 -26.51 -16.19 0.22
CA MET A 316 -26.69 -15.04 -0.68
C MET A 316 -27.33 -15.43 -2.02
N VAL A 317 -26.95 -16.59 -2.57
CA VAL A 317 -27.57 -17.13 -3.80
C VAL A 317 -29.05 -17.45 -3.57
N LEU A 318 -29.37 -18.07 -2.43
CA LEU A 318 -30.76 -18.36 -2.03
C LEU A 318 -31.58 -17.08 -1.86
N CYS A 319 -31.05 -16.08 -1.17
CA CYS A 319 -31.69 -14.77 -1.01
C CYS A 319 -32.01 -14.14 -2.38
N SER A 320 -31.06 -14.21 -3.32
CA SER A 320 -31.22 -13.68 -4.69
C SER A 320 -32.31 -14.43 -5.48
N LYS A 321 -32.32 -15.76 -5.40
CA LYS A 321 -33.30 -16.62 -6.07
C LYS A 321 -34.71 -16.37 -5.53
N GLN A 322 -34.88 -16.39 -4.21
CA GLN A 322 -36.18 -16.16 -3.57
C GLN A 322 -36.69 -14.74 -3.81
N TRP A 323 -35.83 -13.72 -3.70
CA TRP A 323 -36.22 -12.34 -4.03
C TRP A 323 -36.69 -12.19 -5.47
N LYS A 324 -36.07 -12.89 -6.43
CA LYS A 324 -36.50 -12.87 -7.83
C LYS A 324 -37.90 -13.48 -8.01
N MET A 325 -38.20 -14.55 -7.26
CA MET A 325 -39.49 -15.25 -7.31
C MET A 325 -40.60 -14.57 -6.48
N MET A 326 -40.26 -13.62 -5.61
CA MET A 326 -41.25 -12.87 -4.83
C MET A 326 -42.07 -11.88 -5.67
N THR A 327 -43.31 -11.71 -5.26
CA THR A 327 -44.26 -10.75 -5.84
C THR A 327 -43.84 -9.31 -5.53
N GLN A 328 -44.31 -8.36 -6.35
CA GLN A 328 -44.03 -6.94 -6.11
C GLN A 328 -44.61 -6.45 -4.78
N LYS A 329 -45.79 -6.94 -4.39
CA LYS A 329 -46.44 -6.60 -3.12
C LYS A 329 -45.58 -6.98 -1.91
N GLU A 330 -44.94 -8.15 -1.95
CA GLU A 330 -44.03 -8.58 -0.89
C GLU A 330 -42.74 -7.74 -0.88
N LYS A 331 -42.18 -7.44 -2.06
CA LYS A 331 -41.00 -6.56 -2.18
C LYS A 331 -41.27 -5.17 -1.61
N ASP A 332 -42.45 -4.61 -1.88
CA ASP A 332 -42.89 -3.31 -1.36
C ASP A 332 -43.07 -3.34 0.17
N MET A 333 -43.50 -4.47 0.75
CA MET A 333 -43.55 -4.65 2.21
C MET A 333 -42.15 -4.57 2.83
N PHE A 334 -41.16 -5.25 2.25
CA PHE A 334 -39.77 -5.17 2.71
C PHE A 334 -39.18 -3.77 2.53
N GLN A 335 -39.52 -3.08 1.45
CA GLN A 335 -39.11 -1.69 1.23
C GLN A 335 -39.70 -0.76 2.30
N LYS A 336 -41.00 -0.84 2.59
CA LYS A 336 -41.64 -0.07 3.65
C LYS A 336 -41.04 -0.36 5.03
N ARG A 337 -40.77 -1.63 5.34
CA ARG A 337 -40.13 -2.02 6.62
C ARG A 337 -38.70 -1.51 6.72
N CYS A 338 -37.96 -1.47 5.60
CA CYS A 338 -36.63 -0.88 5.53
C CYS A 338 -36.67 0.63 5.83
N GLU A 339 -37.61 1.35 5.23
CA GLU A 339 -37.80 2.78 5.50
C GLU A 339 -38.21 3.05 6.95
N GLN A 340 -39.07 2.21 7.52
CA GLN A 340 -39.45 2.30 8.93
C GLN A 340 -38.25 2.06 9.86
N ARG A 341 -37.42 1.03 9.60
CA ARG A 341 -36.19 0.81 10.38
C ARG A 341 -35.20 1.95 10.24
N LYS A 342 -35.11 2.58 9.07
CA LYS A 342 -34.28 3.78 8.86
C LYS A 342 -34.75 4.95 9.71
N LYS A 343 -36.07 5.23 9.73
CA LYS A 343 -36.64 6.26 10.61
C LYS A 343 -36.39 5.96 12.08
N GLN A 344 -36.55 4.70 12.50
CA GLN A 344 -36.28 4.28 13.87
C GLN A 344 -34.80 4.48 14.22
N TYR A 345 -33.89 4.11 13.33
CA TYR A 345 -32.47 4.35 13.49
C TYR A 345 -32.13 5.83 13.64
N ASP A 346 -32.74 6.71 12.83
CA ASP A 346 -32.50 8.15 12.91
C ASP A 346 -32.94 8.70 14.29
N ILE A 347 -34.08 8.24 14.82
CA ILE A 347 -34.58 8.59 16.16
C ILE A 347 -33.64 8.07 17.26
N ASP A 348 -33.26 6.79 17.19
CA ASP A 348 -32.39 6.16 18.19
C ASP A 348 -31.00 6.81 18.16
N LEU A 349 -30.48 7.14 16.97
CA LEU A 349 -29.20 7.83 16.80
C LEU A 349 -29.24 9.23 17.40
N GLN A 350 -30.33 9.95 17.19
CA GLN A 350 -30.52 11.27 17.80
C GLN A 350 -30.56 11.18 19.34
N ARG A 351 -31.30 10.22 19.91
CA ARG A 351 -31.32 9.97 21.36
C ARG A 351 -29.93 9.62 21.91
N PHE A 352 -29.18 8.81 21.18
CA PHE A 352 -27.80 8.48 21.53
C PHE A 352 -26.91 9.73 21.52
N LEU A 353 -27.00 10.57 20.49
CA LEU A 353 -26.25 11.83 20.40
C LEU A 353 -26.60 12.78 21.55
N GLU A 354 -27.87 12.87 21.95
CA GLU A 354 -28.33 13.68 23.09
C GLU A 354 -27.79 13.16 24.43
N SER A 355 -27.58 11.83 24.55
CA SER A 355 -26.99 11.21 25.75
C SER A 355 -25.48 11.42 25.90
N LEU A 356 -24.79 11.80 24.81
CA LEU A 356 -23.34 12.01 24.82
C LEU A 356 -22.98 13.44 25.26
N PRO A 357 -21.83 13.63 25.94
CA PRO A 357 -21.25 14.96 26.20
C PRO A 357 -20.99 15.73 24.89
N ASP A 358 -21.04 17.06 24.95
CA ASP A 358 -20.99 17.92 23.76
C ASP A 358 -19.73 17.73 22.89
N GLU A 359 -18.56 17.47 23.50
CA GLU A 359 -17.32 17.16 22.79
C GLU A 359 -17.42 15.84 21.99
N GLU A 360 -17.98 14.80 22.60
CA GLU A 360 -18.12 13.48 21.96
C GLU A 360 -19.26 13.49 20.93
N ARG A 361 -20.33 14.28 21.17
CA ARG A 361 -21.40 14.55 20.21
C ARG A 361 -20.85 15.18 18.92
N GLY A 362 -19.96 16.16 19.05
CA GLY A 362 -19.27 16.78 17.93
C GLY A 362 -18.44 15.78 17.10
N ARG A 363 -17.70 14.87 17.77
CA ARG A 363 -16.93 13.82 17.11
C ARG A 363 -17.81 12.81 16.38
N VAL A 364 -18.84 12.27 17.03
CA VAL A 364 -19.75 11.28 16.42
C VAL A 364 -20.51 11.88 15.24
N MET A 365 -20.92 13.15 15.32
CA MET A 365 -21.53 13.87 14.20
C MET A 365 -20.57 14.06 13.01
N GLY A 366 -19.29 14.33 13.29
CA GLY A 366 -18.24 14.38 12.27
C GLY A 366 -18.03 13.03 11.57
N GLU A 367 -17.99 11.94 12.33
CA GLU A 367 -17.88 10.57 11.80
C GLU A 367 -19.10 10.16 10.96
N GLU A 368 -20.32 10.49 11.39
CA GLU A 368 -21.55 10.21 10.65
C GLU A 368 -21.62 10.97 9.33
N LYS A 369 -21.19 12.25 9.32
CA LYS A 369 -21.17 13.09 8.12
C LYS A 369 -20.14 12.62 7.09
N LEU A 370 -19.00 12.07 7.54
CA LEU A 370 -18.00 11.43 6.67
C LEU A 370 -18.48 10.07 6.14
N GLY A 371 -19.17 9.29 6.97
CA GLY A 371 -19.68 7.95 6.62
C GLY A 371 -20.77 7.92 5.54
N GLY A 372 -21.39 9.07 5.22
CA GLY A 372 -22.36 9.22 4.13
C GLY A 372 -21.74 9.43 2.74
N ALA A 373 -20.47 9.83 2.66
CA ALA A 373 -19.73 9.99 1.42
C ALA A 373 -18.88 8.75 1.14
N LYS A 374 -19.47 7.77 0.45
CA LYS A 374 -18.79 6.67 -0.27
C LYS A 374 -17.53 6.09 0.40
N LEU A 375 -17.68 4.91 1.00
CA LEU A 375 -16.58 3.95 1.17
C LEU A 375 -15.97 3.64 -0.21
N GLY A 376 -14.80 4.22 -0.49
CA GLY A 376 -14.05 3.98 -1.71
C GLY A 376 -13.23 5.17 -2.21
N ALA A 377 -12.40 5.78 -1.36
CA ALA A 377 -11.23 6.55 -1.79
C ALA A 377 -10.28 6.79 -0.61
N SER A 378 -9.05 6.30 -0.71
CA SER A 378 -7.94 6.79 0.11
C SER A 378 -7.77 8.30 -0.10
N PRO A 379 -7.48 9.10 0.95
CA PRO A 379 -7.19 10.51 0.79
C PRO A 379 -5.74 10.66 0.34
N HIS A 380 -5.49 10.45 -0.95
CA HIS A 380 -4.32 11.05 -1.57
C HIS A 380 -4.79 12.04 -2.62
N ARG A 381 -4.33 13.28 -2.42
CA ARG A 381 -4.25 14.36 -3.40
C ARG A 381 -5.53 15.20 -3.58
N ALA A 382 -5.82 16.03 -2.57
CA ALA A 382 -6.41 17.34 -2.82
C ALA A 382 -5.28 18.38 -2.80
N LYS A 383 -5.11 19.12 -3.90
CA LYS A 383 -4.25 20.30 -3.93
C LYS A 383 -5.00 21.43 -3.23
N SER A 384 -4.43 21.99 -2.17
CA SER A 384 -4.94 23.20 -1.51
C SER A 384 -4.79 24.42 -2.44
N PRO A 385 -5.79 25.30 -2.53
CA PRO A 385 -5.59 26.64 -3.06
C PRO A 385 -4.94 27.53 -1.99
N SER A 386 -3.91 28.26 -2.41
CA SER A 386 -3.17 29.25 -1.64
C SER A 386 -4.12 30.35 -1.12
N VAL A 387 -4.18 30.50 0.21
CA VAL A 387 -4.77 31.67 0.88
C VAL A 387 -3.62 32.56 1.32
N LYS A 388 -3.49 33.73 0.70
CA LYS A 388 -2.73 34.86 1.24
C LYS A 388 -3.62 35.54 2.28
N GLU A 389 -3.24 35.43 3.53
CA GLU A 389 -3.78 36.25 4.61
C GLU A 389 -3.00 37.57 4.63
N ARG A 390 -3.70 38.70 4.51
CA ARG A 390 -3.17 40.02 4.84
C ARG A 390 -4.15 40.67 5.81
N CYS A 391 -3.74 40.72 7.08
CA CYS A 391 -4.37 41.49 8.13
C CYS A 391 -4.36 42.99 7.79
N ARG A 392 -5.43 43.72 8.14
CA ARG A 392 -5.38 45.17 8.38
C ARG A 392 -6.45 45.58 9.39
N GLU A 393 -6.00 46.21 10.46
CA GLU A 393 -6.78 46.97 11.46
C GLU A 393 -7.47 48.21 10.86
N ALA A 394 -8.52 48.68 11.56
CA ALA A 394 -9.30 49.91 11.32
C ALA A 394 -8.73 51.09 12.14
N GLU A 395 -8.64 52.33 11.63
CA GLU A 395 -9.58 53.50 11.75
C GLU A 395 -8.79 54.79 11.34
N PRO A 396 -9.34 56.03 11.18
CA PRO A 396 -10.63 56.51 10.65
C PRO A 396 -10.54 57.69 9.62
N GLU A 397 -11.68 57.94 8.95
CA GLU A 397 -12.29 59.16 8.32
C GLU A 397 -11.47 60.38 7.80
N THR A 398 -11.75 60.78 6.54
CA THR A 398 -12.04 62.20 6.14
C THR A 398 -12.72 62.29 4.76
N TRP A 399 -13.60 63.28 4.59
CA TRP A 399 -14.65 63.42 3.56
C TRP A 399 -14.29 64.26 2.31
N THR A 400 -14.77 63.80 1.12
CA THR A 400 -15.35 64.53 -0.07
C THR A 400 -14.50 65.41 -1.04
N PRO A 401 -14.98 65.75 -2.28
CA PRO A 401 -15.89 65.08 -3.25
C PRO A 401 -15.54 65.21 -4.78
N ALA A 402 -16.33 64.50 -5.63
CA ALA A 402 -16.78 64.80 -7.02
C ALA A 402 -15.89 64.54 -8.27
N GLY A 403 -16.50 63.88 -9.28
CA GLY A 403 -16.09 63.91 -10.71
C GLY A 403 -16.39 62.62 -11.52
N GLN A 404 -17.39 62.66 -12.42
CA GLN A 404 -17.75 61.57 -13.36
C GLN A 404 -16.90 61.57 -14.69
N PRO A 405 -17.30 60.93 -15.81
CA PRO A 405 -16.80 59.62 -16.28
C PRO A 405 -16.17 59.66 -17.70
N LYS A 406 -15.30 58.71 -18.10
CA LYS A 406 -15.24 58.17 -19.49
C LYS A 406 -14.18 57.07 -19.74
N ASP A 407 -14.66 56.11 -20.53
CA ASP A 407 -14.02 55.28 -21.57
C ASP A 407 -12.68 54.54 -21.40
N ARG A 408 -12.84 53.20 -21.35
CA ARG A 408 -12.20 52.14 -22.16
C ARG A 408 -10.72 52.28 -22.55
N ARG A 409 -9.90 51.36 -22.02
CA ARG A 409 -8.96 50.57 -22.83
C ARG A 409 -8.71 49.18 -22.22
N ASP A 410 -8.79 48.17 -23.07
CA ASP A 410 -8.78 46.72 -22.79
C ASP A 410 -7.48 46.16 -22.18
N GLY A 411 -7.65 45.15 -21.32
CA GLY A 411 -6.58 44.29 -20.79
C GLY A 411 -7.11 42.97 -20.22
N LYS A 412 -7.17 41.93 -21.07
CA LYS A 412 -7.23 40.48 -20.77
C LYS A 412 -8.32 39.98 -19.79
N LYS A 413 -9.52 39.73 -20.35
CA LYS A 413 -10.52 38.83 -19.74
C LYS A 413 -10.06 37.38 -19.85
N ALA A 414 -9.83 36.75 -18.69
CA ALA A 414 -9.87 35.29 -18.57
C ALA A 414 -11.23 34.80 -19.11
N ALA A 415 -11.21 33.74 -19.91
CA ALA A 415 -12.42 33.09 -20.42
C ALA A 415 -13.31 32.67 -19.23
N LYS A 416 -14.43 33.37 -19.04
CA LYS A 416 -15.46 32.97 -18.09
C LYS A 416 -16.14 31.73 -18.65
N LEU A 417 -16.11 30.63 -17.90
CA LEU A 417 -17.04 29.52 -18.09
C LEU A 417 -18.49 30.05 -18.04
N PRO A 418 -19.42 29.51 -18.85
CA PRO A 418 -20.83 29.91 -18.80
C PRO A 418 -21.43 29.70 -17.40
N GLU A 419 -22.23 30.66 -16.93
CA GLU A 419 -22.94 30.54 -15.64
C GLU A 419 -23.89 29.33 -15.66
N THR A 420 -23.84 28.51 -14.61
CA THR A 420 -24.71 27.35 -14.40
C THR A 420 -26.19 27.79 -14.37
N PRO A 421 -27.11 26.95 -14.87
CA PRO A 421 -28.51 27.33 -15.00
C PRO A 421 -29.15 27.55 -13.62
N LYS A 422 -29.93 28.62 -13.49
CA LYS A 422 -30.56 29.03 -12.23
C LYS A 422 -31.92 28.35 -12.07
N THR A 423 -32.22 27.91 -10.85
CA THR A 423 -33.52 27.35 -10.49
C THR A 423 -34.60 28.44 -10.45
N ALA A 424 -35.87 28.04 -10.54
CA ALA A 424 -37.01 28.97 -10.47
C ALA A 424 -37.01 29.80 -9.18
N GLU A 425 -36.59 29.18 -8.07
CA GLU A 425 -36.42 29.84 -6.79
C GLU A 425 -35.30 30.88 -6.84
N GLU A 426 -34.12 30.53 -7.35
CA GLU A 426 -32.98 31.47 -7.47
C GLU A 426 -33.28 32.63 -8.42
N MET A 427 -34.02 32.41 -9.50
CA MET A 427 -34.43 33.48 -10.42
C MET A 427 -35.38 34.47 -9.75
N TRP A 428 -36.35 33.97 -8.99
CA TRP A 428 -37.25 34.80 -8.21
C TRP A 428 -36.49 35.52 -7.10
N GLN A 429 -35.63 34.82 -6.36
CA GLN A 429 -34.80 35.39 -5.31
C GLN A 429 -33.93 36.52 -5.85
N HIS A 430 -33.24 36.34 -6.98
CA HIS A 430 -32.45 37.40 -7.62
C HIS A 430 -33.29 38.64 -8.00
N SER A 431 -34.54 38.45 -8.39
CA SER A 431 -35.42 39.57 -8.78
C SER A 431 -35.90 40.40 -7.59
N VAL A 432 -36.03 39.80 -6.40
CA VAL A 432 -36.53 40.46 -5.19
C VAL A 432 -35.44 40.70 -4.14
N MET A 433 -34.19 40.28 -4.41
CA MET A 433 -33.06 40.36 -3.48
C MET A 433 -32.79 41.79 -3.01
N GLY A 434 -32.92 42.79 -3.90
CA GLY A 434 -32.74 44.21 -3.55
C GLY A 434 -33.75 44.68 -2.50
N ASP A 435 -35.03 44.35 -2.71
CA ASP A 435 -36.13 44.78 -1.83
C ASP A 435 -36.05 44.09 -0.46
N TYR A 436 -35.68 42.80 -0.43
CA TYR A 436 -35.52 42.07 0.82
C TYR A 436 -34.25 42.52 1.58
N LEU A 437 -33.16 42.83 0.90
CA LEU A 437 -31.98 43.41 1.55
C LEU A 437 -32.28 44.80 2.13
N ALA A 438 -33.07 45.62 1.44
CA ALA A 438 -33.53 46.90 1.97
C ALA A 438 -34.43 46.73 3.21
N LYS A 439 -35.37 45.78 3.19
CA LYS A 439 -36.29 45.49 4.31
C LYS A 439 -35.58 44.96 5.56
N TYR A 440 -34.50 44.20 5.39
CA TYR A 440 -33.74 43.60 6.51
C TYR A 440 -32.44 44.34 6.82
N ARG A 441 -32.32 45.64 6.47
CA ARG A 441 -31.12 46.47 6.74
C ARG A 441 -29.81 45.83 6.29
N SER A 442 -29.79 45.23 5.11
CA SER A 442 -28.66 44.49 4.51
C SER A 442 -28.22 43.22 5.25
N ASP A 443 -29.01 42.73 6.22
CA ASP A 443 -28.81 41.40 6.82
C ASP A 443 -29.15 40.32 5.79
N ARG A 444 -28.11 39.87 5.09
CA ARG A 444 -28.23 38.91 3.98
C ARG A 444 -28.80 37.57 4.42
N ARG A 445 -28.57 37.13 5.66
CA ARG A 445 -29.08 35.85 6.16
C ARG A 445 -30.57 35.92 6.48
N LYS A 446 -31.02 37.01 7.12
CA LYS A 446 -32.46 37.21 7.40
C LYS A 446 -33.27 37.47 6.14
N ALA A 447 -32.72 38.26 5.21
CA ALA A 447 -33.34 38.48 3.90
C ALA A 447 -33.52 37.16 3.15
N GLN A 448 -32.48 36.31 3.12
CA GLN A 448 -32.53 35.02 2.43
C GLN A 448 -33.52 34.04 3.07
N ALA A 449 -33.55 33.94 4.41
CA ALA A 449 -34.53 33.10 5.12
C ALA A 449 -35.99 33.56 4.88
N ALA A 450 -36.23 34.88 4.86
CA ALA A 450 -37.54 35.44 4.57
C ALA A 450 -37.97 35.20 3.11
N MET A 451 -37.03 35.26 2.16
CA MET A 451 -37.28 34.93 0.76
C MET A 451 -37.62 33.43 0.59
N GLU A 452 -36.88 32.52 1.23
CA GLU A 452 -37.20 31.07 1.20
C GLU A 452 -38.59 30.76 1.80
N ALA A 453 -38.98 31.46 2.88
CA ALA A 453 -40.31 31.32 3.47
C ALA A 453 -41.43 31.84 2.55
N ALA A 454 -41.22 32.99 1.90
CA ALA A 454 -42.14 33.54 0.92
C ALA A 454 -42.26 32.65 -0.33
N TRP A 455 -41.16 32.07 -0.81
CA TRP A 455 -41.19 31.11 -1.90
C TRP A 455 -41.94 29.82 -1.54
N LYS A 456 -41.78 29.31 -0.32
CA LYS A 456 -42.51 28.12 0.15
C LYS A 456 -44.03 28.37 0.25
N SER A 457 -44.43 29.56 0.65
CA SER A 457 -45.84 29.96 0.80
C SER A 457 -46.51 30.44 -0.50
N MET A 458 -45.74 30.79 -1.54
CA MET A 458 -46.27 31.16 -2.85
C MET A 458 -47.10 30.05 -3.50
N GLU A 459 -48.22 30.46 -4.11
CA GLU A 459 -49.13 29.55 -4.80
C GLU A 459 -48.52 29.04 -6.12
N LYS A 460 -49.00 27.89 -6.58
CA LYS A 460 -48.51 27.27 -7.84
C LYS A 460 -48.62 28.23 -9.03
N LYS A 461 -49.69 29.05 -9.10
CA LYS A 461 -49.91 30.03 -10.17
C LYS A 461 -48.84 31.13 -10.21
N GLU A 462 -48.33 31.54 -9.05
CA GLU A 462 -47.31 32.59 -8.91
C GLU A 462 -45.90 32.06 -9.22
N LYS A 463 -45.69 30.74 -9.08
CA LYS A 463 -44.43 30.06 -9.42
C LYS A 463 -44.27 29.83 -10.92
N ILE A 464 -45.37 29.74 -11.68
CA ILE A 464 -45.36 29.42 -13.12
C ILE A 464 -44.45 30.36 -13.94
N PRO A 465 -44.48 31.70 -13.79
CA PRO A 465 -43.60 32.59 -14.55
C PRO A 465 -42.11 32.32 -14.30
N TRP A 466 -41.73 32.03 -13.06
CA TRP A 466 -40.35 31.74 -12.67
C TRP A 466 -39.88 30.36 -13.11
N ILE A 467 -40.78 29.37 -13.09
CA ILE A 467 -40.53 28.04 -13.66
C ILE A 467 -40.32 28.13 -15.17
N LYS A 468 -41.12 28.93 -15.89
CA LYS A 468 -40.93 29.18 -17.33
C LYS A 468 -39.58 29.86 -17.60
N LYS A 469 -39.23 30.88 -16.79
CA LYS A 469 -37.97 31.62 -16.92
C LYS A 469 -36.75 30.74 -16.63
N ALA A 470 -36.84 29.84 -15.64
CA ALA A 470 -35.79 28.87 -15.32
C ALA A 470 -35.68 27.78 -16.39
N ALA A 471 -36.80 27.34 -16.98
CA ALA A 471 -36.77 26.42 -18.13
C ALA A 471 -36.14 27.07 -19.37
N GLU A 472 -36.31 28.39 -19.56
CA GLU A 472 -35.66 29.15 -20.62
C GLU A 472 -34.17 29.38 -20.36
N ASP A 473 -33.78 29.63 -19.09
CA ASP A 473 -32.37 29.70 -18.65
C ASP A 473 -31.67 28.34 -18.81
N GLN A 474 -32.37 27.25 -18.49
CA GLN A 474 -31.95 25.87 -18.72
C GLN A 474 -31.80 25.60 -20.23
N LYS A 475 -32.71 26.08 -21.08
CA LYS A 475 -32.57 25.99 -22.54
C LYS A 475 -31.41 26.84 -23.05
N ARG A 476 -31.17 28.04 -22.53
CA ARG A 476 -29.98 28.85 -22.87
C ARG A 476 -28.72 28.07 -22.53
N TYR A 477 -28.65 27.51 -21.31
CA TYR A 477 -27.53 26.70 -20.87
C TYR A 477 -27.35 25.45 -21.73
N GLU A 478 -28.44 24.73 -22.06
CA GLU A 478 -28.39 23.54 -22.93
C GLU A 478 -28.03 23.87 -24.37
N VAL A 479 -28.47 24.99 -24.95
CA VAL A 479 -28.08 25.44 -26.29
C VAL A 479 -26.63 25.91 -26.31
N GLN A 480 -26.20 26.59 -25.26
CA GLN A 480 -24.81 27.04 -25.09
C GLN A 480 -23.87 25.87 -24.73
N TYR A 481 -24.40 24.75 -24.25
CA TYR A 481 -23.68 23.56 -23.80
C TYR A 481 -24.05 22.28 -24.59
N GLN A 482 -24.63 22.36 -25.79
CA GLN A 482 -24.85 21.18 -26.62
C GLN A 482 -23.63 20.86 -27.49
N PRO A 483 -22.81 19.83 -27.17
CA PRO A 483 -22.35 18.90 -28.18
C PRO A 483 -23.55 18.04 -28.61
N VAL A 484 -23.61 17.73 -29.91
CA VAL A 484 -24.63 16.91 -30.59
C VAL A 484 -25.15 15.73 -29.71
N VAL A 485 -26.46 15.73 -29.49
CA VAL A 485 -27.30 14.84 -28.65
C VAL A 485 -27.51 13.46 -29.33
N ARG A 486 -27.45 12.24 -28.73
CA ARG A 486 -28.33 11.56 -27.70
C ARG A 486 -27.95 10.03 -27.55
N PRO A 487 -28.56 9.15 -26.69
CA PRO A 487 -28.77 9.06 -25.22
C PRO A 487 -28.12 7.82 -24.49
N PRO A 488 -28.20 7.71 -23.12
CA PRO A 488 -27.56 6.69 -22.23
C PRO A 488 -28.58 5.62 -21.69
N PRO A 489 -28.27 4.58 -20.84
CA PRO A 489 -27.26 4.56 -19.76
C PRO A 489 -26.58 3.22 -19.38
N THR A 490 -25.45 3.30 -18.65
CA THR A 490 -25.22 2.67 -17.32
C THR A 490 -23.75 2.79 -16.93
N THR A 491 -23.54 3.08 -15.64
CA THR A 491 -22.25 3.22 -14.98
C THR A 491 -21.42 1.93 -15.05
N GLN A 492 -20.33 1.92 -15.82
CA GLN A 492 -19.31 0.87 -15.74
C GLN A 492 -17.90 1.47 -15.77
N SER A 493 -17.22 1.29 -14.65
CA SER A 493 -15.75 1.21 -14.46
C SER A 493 -14.94 1.21 -15.75
N GLN A 494 -14.13 2.26 -15.99
CA GLN A 494 -13.02 2.34 -16.97
C GLN A 494 -13.08 1.25 -18.06
N ARG A 495 -14.14 1.23 -18.88
CA ARG A 495 -14.28 0.24 -19.94
C ARG A 495 -13.62 0.81 -21.18
N LYS A 496 -12.67 0.02 -21.69
CA LYS A 496 -12.16 0.06 -23.07
C LYS A 496 -13.31 0.43 -24.01
N PRO A 497 -13.13 1.38 -24.96
CA PRO A 497 -14.07 1.58 -26.07
C PRO A 497 -14.47 0.22 -26.62
N LYS A 498 -15.75 -0.15 -26.45
CA LYS A 498 -16.31 -1.35 -27.03
C LYS A 498 -16.85 -0.92 -28.38
N PHE A 499 -16.20 -1.38 -29.43
CA PHE A 499 -16.74 -1.28 -30.77
C PHE A 499 -17.86 -2.32 -30.88
N ASP A 500 -19.05 -1.88 -31.27
CA ASP A 500 -20.22 -2.76 -31.33
C ASP A 500 -20.05 -3.77 -32.48
N GLY A 501 -20.42 -5.02 -32.23
CA GLY A 501 -20.19 -6.12 -33.18
C GLY A 501 -18.73 -6.61 -33.33
N GLU A 502 -17.77 -6.12 -32.53
CA GLU A 502 -16.40 -6.66 -32.55
C GLU A 502 -16.42 -8.16 -32.23
N PRO A 503 -15.87 -9.02 -33.11
CA PRO A 503 -15.81 -10.45 -32.87
C PRO A 503 -15.18 -10.78 -31.51
N LYS A 504 -15.67 -11.84 -30.85
CA LYS A 504 -15.14 -12.29 -29.55
C LYS A 504 -13.87 -13.11 -29.75
N LYS A 505 -12.84 -12.81 -28.96
CA LYS A 505 -11.57 -13.54 -29.01
C LYS A 505 -11.78 -15.00 -28.59
N PRO A 506 -11.32 -15.98 -29.41
CA PRO A 506 -11.34 -17.38 -29.04
C PRO A 506 -10.31 -17.64 -27.92
N PRO A 507 -10.41 -18.78 -27.22
CA PRO A 507 -9.43 -19.17 -26.22
C PRO A 507 -7.99 -19.19 -26.74
N VAL A 508 -7.03 -18.88 -25.87
CA VAL A 508 -5.62 -18.71 -26.26
C VAL A 508 -4.76 -19.94 -25.98
N SER A 509 -5.35 -20.98 -25.36
CA SER A 509 -4.66 -22.20 -24.97
C SER A 509 -5.57 -23.42 -25.12
N GLY A 510 -4.99 -24.57 -25.48
CA GLY A 510 -5.73 -25.84 -25.59
C GLY A 510 -6.42 -26.23 -24.28
N TYR A 511 -5.82 -25.89 -23.14
CA TYR A 511 -6.44 -26.08 -21.83
C TYR A 511 -7.71 -25.24 -21.66
N GLN A 512 -7.70 -24.00 -22.14
CA GLN A 512 -8.87 -23.13 -22.05
C GLN A 512 -10.01 -23.63 -22.94
N MET A 513 -9.70 -24.10 -24.15
CA MET A 513 -10.70 -24.76 -25.02
C MET A 513 -11.32 -25.97 -24.35
N PHE A 514 -10.48 -26.85 -23.80
CA PHE A 514 -10.94 -28.04 -23.08
C PHE A 514 -11.80 -27.68 -21.86
N SER A 515 -11.39 -26.67 -21.08
CA SER A 515 -12.17 -26.20 -19.93
C SER A 515 -13.51 -25.61 -20.36
N GLN A 516 -13.55 -24.87 -21.47
CA GLN A 516 -14.77 -24.27 -21.99
C GLN A 516 -15.75 -25.34 -22.49
N GLU A 517 -15.25 -26.35 -23.20
CA GLU A 517 -16.06 -27.50 -23.64
C GLU A 517 -16.68 -28.21 -22.43
N LEU A 518 -15.88 -28.57 -21.42
CA LEU A 518 -16.38 -29.26 -20.23
C LEU A 518 -17.35 -28.42 -19.37
N LEU A 519 -17.18 -27.09 -19.36
CA LEU A 519 -18.13 -26.19 -18.68
C LEU A 519 -19.43 -26.00 -19.47
N THR A 520 -19.40 -26.18 -20.80
CA THR A 520 -20.55 -25.97 -21.69
C THR A 520 -21.37 -27.26 -21.86
N ASN A 521 -20.73 -28.43 -21.82
CA ASN A 521 -21.38 -29.74 -21.98
C ASN A 521 -22.26 -30.15 -20.78
N GLY A 522 -22.24 -29.39 -19.68
CA GLY A 522 -23.16 -29.51 -18.56
C GLY A 522 -22.92 -30.68 -17.60
N GLU A 523 -22.01 -31.61 -17.92
CA GLU A 523 -21.67 -32.77 -17.09
C GLU A 523 -21.23 -32.42 -15.65
N LEU A 524 -20.63 -31.24 -15.47
CA LEU A 524 -20.04 -30.80 -14.21
C LEU A 524 -20.94 -29.82 -13.41
N ASN A 525 -22.18 -29.58 -13.85
CA ASN A 525 -23.06 -28.53 -13.28
C ASN A 525 -23.52 -28.78 -11.83
N HIS A 526 -23.30 -29.97 -11.28
CA HIS A 526 -23.60 -30.31 -9.90
C HIS A 526 -22.49 -29.89 -8.91
N PHE A 527 -21.31 -29.53 -9.41
CA PHE A 527 -20.20 -29.03 -8.61
C PHE A 527 -20.15 -27.50 -8.60
N SER A 528 -19.65 -26.90 -7.51
CA SER A 528 -19.39 -25.46 -7.44
C SER A 528 -18.33 -25.05 -8.47
N LEU A 529 -18.28 -23.77 -8.89
CA LEU A 529 -17.31 -23.32 -9.90
C LEU A 529 -15.85 -23.65 -9.50
N LYS A 530 -15.52 -23.57 -8.21
CA LYS A 530 -14.18 -23.90 -7.70
C LYS A 530 -13.88 -25.40 -7.89
N GLU A 531 -14.83 -26.26 -7.55
CA GLU A 531 -14.71 -27.72 -7.73
C GLU A 531 -14.70 -28.12 -9.21
N ARG A 532 -15.48 -27.45 -10.06
CA ARG A 532 -15.45 -27.64 -11.52
C ARG A 532 -14.06 -27.37 -12.09
N MET A 533 -13.40 -26.29 -11.68
CA MET A 533 -12.06 -25.95 -12.17
C MET A 533 -11.00 -26.97 -11.70
N VAL A 534 -11.10 -27.46 -10.46
CA VAL A 534 -10.22 -28.52 -9.94
C VAL A 534 -10.40 -29.82 -10.73
N GLU A 535 -11.64 -30.23 -11.00
CA GLU A 535 -11.95 -31.45 -11.73
C GLU A 535 -11.52 -31.36 -13.21
N ILE A 536 -11.74 -30.21 -13.86
CA ILE A 536 -11.23 -29.93 -15.21
C ILE A 536 -9.70 -30.00 -15.24
N GLY A 537 -9.03 -29.46 -14.23
CA GLY A 537 -7.58 -29.57 -14.08
C GLY A 537 -7.11 -31.02 -14.01
N LYS A 538 -7.75 -31.85 -13.19
CA LYS A 538 -7.44 -33.30 -13.09
C LYS A 538 -7.64 -34.03 -14.42
N ARG A 539 -8.77 -33.78 -15.10
CA ARG A 539 -9.06 -34.41 -16.40
C ARG A 539 -8.07 -33.98 -17.48
N TRP A 540 -7.64 -32.71 -17.49
CA TRP A 540 -6.63 -32.23 -18.43
C TRP A 540 -5.27 -32.91 -18.25
N HIS A 541 -4.84 -33.13 -17.00
CA HIS A 541 -3.58 -33.84 -16.73
C HIS A 541 -3.64 -35.30 -17.18
N LYS A 542 -4.81 -35.93 -17.11
CA LYS A 542 -5.06 -37.32 -17.53
C LYS A 542 -5.14 -37.50 -19.05
N LEU A 543 -5.34 -36.43 -19.83
CA LEU A 543 -5.38 -36.51 -21.30
C LEU A 543 -4.00 -36.87 -21.89
N SER A 544 -4.01 -37.68 -22.94
CA SER A 544 -2.81 -37.99 -23.73
C SER A 544 -2.29 -36.76 -24.46
N GLN A 545 -1.01 -36.77 -24.86
CA GLN A 545 -0.43 -35.70 -25.65
C GLN A 545 -1.17 -35.50 -26.97
N THR A 546 -1.60 -36.58 -27.63
CA THR A 546 -2.39 -36.54 -28.87
C THR A 546 -3.74 -35.83 -28.70
N GLN A 547 -4.41 -36.02 -27.55
CA GLN A 547 -5.65 -35.33 -27.22
C GLN A 547 -5.41 -33.85 -26.93
N LYS A 548 -4.33 -33.52 -26.21
CA LYS A 548 -3.93 -32.11 -25.97
C LYS A 548 -3.58 -31.39 -27.28
N ASP A 549 -2.92 -32.08 -28.21
CA ASP A 549 -2.59 -31.56 -29.53
C ASP A 549 -3.85 -31.32 -30.39
N LYS A 550 -4.90 -32.16 -30.25
CA LYS A 550 -6.21 -31.89 -30.87
C LYS A 550 -6.80 -30.57 -30.36
N TYR A 551 -6.77 -30.33 -29.05
CA TYR A 551 -7.24 -29.06 -28.47
C TYR A 551 -6.41 -27.87 -28.92
N LYS A 552 -5.09 -28.04 -29.04
CA LYS A 552 -4.20 -27.02 -29.60
C LYS A 552 -4.56 -26.70 -31.06
N LYS A 553 -4.83 -27.71 -31.88
CA LYS A 553 -5.24 -27.52 -33.28
C LYS A 553 -6.59 -26.80 -33.38
N MET A 554 -7.56 -27.14 -32.53
CA MET A 554 -8.85 -26.43 -32.47
C MET A 554 -8.71 -24.96 -32.04
N VAL A 555 -7.75 -24.64 -31.16
CA VAL A 555 -7.41 -23.25 -30.82
C VAL A 555 -6.85 -22.50 -32.04
N GLU A 556 -5.90 -23.11 -32.75
CA GLU A 556 -5.26 -22.50 -33.92
C GLU A 556 -6.28 -22.23 -35.04
N GLU A 557 -7.21 -23.16 -35.26
CA GLU A 557 -8.32 -23.02 -36.21
C GLU A 557 -9.26 -21.88 -35.82
N GLN A 558 -9.76 -21.85 -34.59
CA GLN A 558 -10.63 -20.76 -34.13
C GLN A 558 -9.92 -19.41 -34.11
N GLN A 559 -8.62 -19.36 -33.84
CA GLN A 559 -7.82 -18.14 -33.96
C GLN A 559 -7.68 -17.68 -35.41
N GLY A 560 -7.58 -18.62 -36.35
CA GLY A 560 -7.60 -18.35 -37.79
C GLY A 560 -8.93 -17.77 -38.23
N GLU A 561 -10.04 -18.41 -37.86
CA GLU A 561 -11.40 -17.94 -38.14
C GLU A 561 -11.66 -16.56 -37.54
N TYR A 562 -11.31 -16.38 -36.27
CA TYR A 562 -11.42 -15.09 -35.58
C TYR A 562 -10.64 -13.98 -36.28
N LYS A 563 -9.44 -14.28 -36.79
CA LYS A 563 -8.63 -13.30 -37.51
C LYS A 563 -9.31 -12.88 -38.80
N VAL A 564 -9.87 -13.83 -39.55
CA VAL A 564 -10.62 -13.54 -40.78
C VAL A 564 -11.89 -12.74 -40.47
N GLU A 565 -12.63 -13.13 -39.43
CA GLU A 565 -13.84 -12.45 -38.98
C GLU A 565 -13.53 -11.01 -38.52
N LEU A 566 -12.44 -10.83 -37.76
CA LEU A 566 -11.99 -9.51 -37.31
C LEU A 566 -11.55 -8.64 -38.50
N GLU A 567 -10.82 -9.20 -39.47
CA GLU A 567 -10.44 -8.48 -40.68
C GLU A 567 -11.66 -8.10 -41.54
N GLY A 568 -12.66 -8.99 -41.62
CA GLY A 568 -13.94 -8.72 -42.28
C GLY A 568 -14.71 -7.59 -41.60
N TRP A 569 -14.83 -7.65 -40.27
CA TRP A 569 -15.49 -6.63 -39.46
C TRP A 569 -14.77 -5.27 -39.54
N VAL A 570 -13.43 -5.24 -39.48
CA VAL A 570 -12.66 -4.00 -39.66
C VAL A 570 -12.85 -3.40 -41.06
N LYS A 571 -13.10 -4.23 -42.09
CA LYS A 571 -13.39 -3.77 -43.45
C LYS A 571 -14.83 -3.26 -43.60
N SER A 572 -15.79 -3.74 -42.81
CA SER A 572 -17.18 -3.27 -42.81
C SER A 572 -17.41 -1.97 -42.03
N LEU A 573 -16.42 -1.52 -41.26
CA LEU A 573 -16.48 -0.24 -40.54
C LEU A 573 -16.32 0.97 -41.47
N SER A 574 -16.89 2.11 -41.06
CA SER A 574 -16.70 3.39 -41.75
C SER A 574 -15.21 3.79 -41.78
N PRO A 575 -14.75 4.61 -42.75
CA PRO A 575 -13.37 5.09 -42.79
C PRO A 575 -12.92 5.79 -41.50
N GLN A 576 -13.83 6.50 -40.82
CA GLN A 576 -13.57 7.20 -39.55
C GLN A 576 -13.45 6.23 -38.37
N ASP A 577 -14.30 5.19 -38.32
CA ASP A 577 -14.25 4.16 -37.28
C ASP A 577 -13.05 3.22 -37.44
N ARG A 578 -12.65 2.94 -38.69
CA ARG A 578 -11.46 2.15 -39.01
C ARG A 578 -10.18 2.86 -38.59
N ALA A 579 -10.10 4.18 -38.77
CA ALA A 579 -8.99 5.00 -38.28
C ALA A 579 -8.93 4.98 -36.73
N SER A 580 -10.09 5.17 -36.08
CA SER A 580 -10.22 5.14 -34.62
C SER A 580 -9.84 3.78 -34.03
N TYR A 581 -10.23 2.67 -34.67
CA TYR A 581 -9.85 1.31 -34.27
C TYR A 581 -8.35 1.05 -34.42
N LYS A 582 -7.73 1.55 -35.49
CA LYS A 582 -6.26 1.43 -35.73
C LYS A 582 -5.45 2.21 -34.69
N GLU A 583 -5.90 3.40 -34.30
CA GLU A 583 -5.27 4.21 -33.25
C GLU A 583 -5.42 3.59 -31.86
N PHE A 584 -6.61 3.03 -31.56
CA PHE A 584 -6.86 2.34 -30.30
C PHE A 584 -6.07 1.03 -30.17
N SER A 585 -6.03 0.21 -31.22
CA SER A 585 -5.29 -1.06 -31.24
C SER A 585 -3.76 -0.87 -31.17
N SER A 586 -3.22 0.19 -31.78
CA SER A 586 -1.79 0.53 -31.70
C SER A 586 -1.39 1.08 -30.32
N SER A 587 -2.24 1.90 -29.69
CA SER A 587 -2.04 2.39 -28.31
C SER A 587 -1.98 1.25 -27.28
N LYS A 588 -2.77 0.20 -27.48
CA LYS A 588 -2.79 -0.99 -26.61
C LYS A 588 -1.48 -1.80 -26.67
N ARG A 589 -0.79 -1.84 -27.81
CA ARG A 589 0.54 -2.49 -27.95
C ARG A 589 1.65 -1.71 -27.25
N ARG A 590 1.55 -0.37 -27.21
CA ARG A 590 2.51 0.51 -26.51
C ARG A 590 2.38 0.44 -24.98
N SER A 591 1.16 0.22 -24.48
CA SER A 591 0.88 0.11 -23.04
C SER A 591 1.34 -1.21 -22.41
N THR A 592 1.59 -2.27 -23.19
CA THR A 592 2.05 -3.58 -22.69
C THR A 592 3.56 -3.73 -22.67
N THR A 593 4.31 -2.75 -23.17
CA THR A 593 5.78 -2.73 -23.08
C THR A 593 6.20 -2.03 -21.79
N LYS A 594 6.24 -2.78 -20.68
CA LYS A 594 6.94 -2.36 -19.47
C LYS A 594 8.42 -2.17 -19.86
N VAL A 595 8.96 -1.00 -19.54
CA VAL A 595 10.34 -0.58 -19.76
C VAL A 595 11.29 -1.67 -19.28
N ARG A 596 11.94 -2.34 -20.22
CA ARG A 596 13.13 -3.17 -19.98
C ARG A 596 14.30 -2.34 -20.50
N GLY A 597 15.28 -2.10 -19.63
CA GLY A 597 16.41 -1.20 -19.88
C GLY A 597 17.11 -1.49 -21.20
N ALA A 598 17.52 -0.40 -21.86
CA ALA A 598 18.37 -0.44 -23.04
C ALA A 598 19.74 -1.06 -22.71
N PRO A 599 20.26 -2.01 -23.51
CA PRO A 599 21.69 -2.29 -23.53
C PRO A 599 22.38 -1.24 -24.41
N GLY A 600 23.54 -0.79 -23.94
CA GLY A 600 24.28 0.36 -24.46
C GLY A 600 24.61 0.31 -25.95
N ALA A 601 24.51 1.47 -26.57
CA ALA A 601 25.04 1.74 -27.90
C ALA A 601 26.57 1.65 -27.86
N LYS A 602 27.14 0.63 -28.52
CA LYS A 602 28.52 0.69 -29.00
C LYS A 602 28.53 1.31 -30.38
N VAL A 603 29.15 2.48 -30.46
CA VAL A 603 29.54 3.17 -31.69
C VAL A 603 30.40 2.24 -32.54
N ARG A 604 29.97 1.98 -33.78
CA ARG A 604 30.81 1.34 -34.81
C ARG A 604 31.06 2.37 -35.92
N VAL A 605 32.33 2.72 -36.07
CA VAL A 605 32.89 3.59 -37.12
C VAL A 605 32.65 2.97 -38.50
N THR A 606 32.28 3.81 -39.46
CA THR A 606 32.09 3.51 -40.87
C THR A 606 33.42 3.54 -41.63
N ALA A 607 33.67 2.54 -42.47
CA ALA A 607 34.57 2.65 -43.62
C ALA A 607 34.21 1.63 -44.73
N LYS A 608 33.60 2.16 -45.79
CA LYS A 608 33.91 1.98 -47.23
C LYS A 608 34.09 0.56 -47.81
N GLY A 609 33.06 0.09 -48.52
CA GLY A 609 33.04 -0.01 -50.00
C GLY A 609 33.56 -1.28 -50.72
N LYS A 610 32.77 -1.69 -51.75
CA LYS A 610 32.99 -2.63 -52.88
C LYS A 610 32.91 -4.14 -52.57
N ALA A 611 32.42 -5.04 -53.42
CA ALA A 611 31.56 -5.07 -54.62
C ALA A 611 31.39 -6.56 -55.01
N ALA A 612 30.27 -6.94 -55.66
CA ALA A 612 30.03 -8.19 -56.43
C ALA A 612 30.11 -9.55 -55.67
N GLY A 613 29.33 -10.59 -55.95
CA GLY A 613 28.28 -10.82 -56.93
C GLY A 613 27.75 -12.27 -56.82
N SER A 614 26.52 -12.47 -57.31
CA SER A 614 25.94 -13.68 -57.91
C SER A 614 25.81 -15.02 -57.16
N ARG A 615 24.54 -15.32 -56.82
CA ARG A 615 23.66 -16.36 -57.43
C ARG A 615 23.83 -17.87 -57.12
N ALA A 616 22.71 -18.46 -56.65
CA ALA A 616 22.19 -19.84 -56.86
C ALA A 616 23.00 -21.04 -56.30
N ALA A 617 22.44 -22.19 -55.91
CA ALA A 617 21.10 -22.69 -55.65
C ALA A 617 21.22 -24.01 -54.84
N THR A 618 20.22 -24.26 -53.98
CA THR A 618 19.58 -25.54 -53.61
C THR A 618 20.35 -26.87 -53.41
N GLN A 619 20.03 -27.50 -52.26
CA GLN A 619 19.73 -28.94 -52.04
C GLN A 619 20.94 -29.92 -52.13
N THR A 620 21.17 -30.94 -51.29
CA THR A 620 20.36 -31.82 -50.42
C THR A 620 21.23 -32.49 -49.33
N VAL A 621 20.56 -32.88 -48.23
CA VAL A 621 20.62 -34.13 -47.42
C VAL A 621 21.94 -34.89 -47.22
N GLY A 622 22.31 -35.14 -45.95
CA GLY A 622 23.25 -36.19 -45.56
C GLY A 622 23.51 -36.30 -44.06
N VAL A 623 22.75 -37.15 -43.36
CA VAL A 623 22.97 -37.61 -41.99
C VAL A 623 24.33 -38.34 -41.90
N THR A 624 25.10 -38.21 -40.80
CA THR A 624 25.53 -39.30 -39.89
C THR A 624 26.55 -38.80 -38.84
N LYS A 625 26.38 -39.32 -37.61
CA LYS A 625 27.22 -39.26 -36.40
C LYS A 625 28.70 -39.66 -36.64
N ARG A 626 29.64 -39.13 -35.86
CA ARG A 626 30.25 -39.77 -34.66
C ARG A 626 31.65 -39.20 -34.31
N ALA A 627 31.87 -39.05 -33.00
CA ALA A 627 33.12 -39.21 -32.21
C ALA A 627 34.31 -38.25 -32.35
N MET A 628 34.58 -37.60 -31.21
CA MET A 628 35.82 -37.64 -30.40
C MET A 628 37.17 -37.85 -31.11
N ALA A 629 38.07 -36.90 -30.90
CA ALA A 629 39.49 -37.19 -30.72
C ALA A 629 40.11 -36.26 -29.68
N TYR A 630 40.60 -36.92 -28.63
CA TYR A 630 41.52 -36.48 -27.58
C TYR A 630 42.75 -35.77 -28.16
N ARG A 631 43.23 -34.70 -27.50
CA ARG A 631 44.67 -34.48 -27.36
C ARG A 631 44.99 -33.73 -26.07
N ALA A 632 45.52 -34.49 -25.12
CA ALA A 632 46.17 -34.00 -23.92
C ALA A 632 47.51 -33.34 -24.25
N LYS A 633 47.84 -32.28 -23.52
CA LYS A 633 49.20 -32.01 -23.06
C LYS A 633 49.13 -31.44 -21.64
N GLN A 634 49.71 -32.20 -20.71
CA GLN A 634 50.14 -31.75 -19.39
C GLN A 634 51.36 -30.84 -19.57
N ASP A 635 51.43 -29.76 -18.81
CA ASP A 635 52.62 -29.44 -18.02
C ASP A 635 52.24 -28.60 -16.78
N LEU A 636 53.01 -28.78 -15.71
CA LEU A 636 52.78 -28.43 -14.31
C LEU A 636 53.31 -27.03 -13.92
N SER A 637 52.69 -26.38 -12.90
CA SER A 637 53.23 -25.34 -11.97
C SER A 637 52.10 -24.36 -11.59
N ASP A 638 51.37 -24.52 -10.49
CA ASP A 638 51.65 -24.10 -9.09
C ASP A 638 51.60 -22.58 -8.82
N SER A 639 50.47 -22.11 -8.26
CA SER A 639 50.34 -21.11 -7.17
C SER A 639 48.92 -20.50 -7.15
N ASP A 640 48.15 -20.92 -6.16
CA ASP A 640 46.80 -20.46 -5.79
C ASP A 640 46.91 -19.25 -4.83
N GLU A 641 46.24 -18.13 -5.14
CA GLU A 641 45.88 -17.05 -4.21
C GLU A 641 44.54 -16.46 -4.69
N GLU A 642 43.43 -17.15 -4.44
CA GLU A 642 42.08 -16.66 -4.75
C GLU A 642 41.30 -16.27 -3.48
N LYS A 643 41.06 -14.97 -3.44
CA LYS A 643 40.29 -14.19 -2.49
C LYS A 643 38.80 -14.54 -2.60
N SER A 644 38.24 -15.22 -1.60
CA SER A 644 36.79 -15.47 -1.54
C SER A 644 36.08 -14.45 -0.64
N GLU A 645 35.38 -13.55 -1.32
CA GLU A 645 34.28 -12.72 -0.84
C GLU A 645 33.14 -13.58 -0.24
N SER A 646 32.85 -13.39 1.04
CA SER A 646 31.72 -14.03 1.72
C SER A 646 30.72 -12.97 2.17
N SER A 647 29.56 -13.02 1.52
CA SER A 647 28.34 -12.27 1.79
C SER A 647 27.75 -12.69 3.13
N ASP A 648 27.95 -11.87 4.16
CA ASP A 648 27.29 -11.98 5.47
C ASP A 648 26.03 -11.12 5.47
N SER A 649 24.87 -11.75 5.66
CA SER A 649 23.57 -11.10 5.80
C SER A 649 22.82 -11.77 6.93
N ASP A 650 23.02 -11.26 8.14
CA ASP A 650 22.11 -11.43 9.28
C ASP A 650 22.05 -10.08 10.01
N GLU A 651 21.15 -9.21 9.54
CA GLU A 651 20.74 -8.00 10.26
C GLU A 651 19.42 -8.28 11.00
N ASP A 652 19.54 -8.61 12.29
CA ASP A 652 18.46 -8.37 13.24
C ASP A 652 18.48 -6.87 13.61
N ASP A 653 17.61 -6.08 12.96
CA ASP A 653 17.22 -4.75 13.41
C ASP A 653 15.74 -4.77 13.83
N GLU A 654 15.53 -4.63 15.12
CA GLU A 654 14.22 -4.50 15.77
C GLU A 654 13.64 -3.12 15.42
N THR A 655 12.88 -3.04 14.32
CA THR A 655 12.02 -1.88 14.05
C THR A 655 10.58 -2.34 13.79
N SER A 656 9.69 -1.88 14.66
CA SER A 656 8.26 -2.15 14.64
C SER A 656 7.59 -1.44 13.45
N GLY A 657 7.21 -2.21 12.43
CA GLY A 657 6.38 -1.75 11.32
C GLY A 657 5.54 -2.89 10.77
N SER A 658 4.41 -3.20 11.41
CA SER A 658 3.47 -4.20 10.90
C SER A 658 2.65 -3.60 9.75
N SER A 659 3.14 -3.77 8.52
CA SER A 659 2.35 -3.62 7.30
C SER A 659 1.64 -4.94 7.05
N ASP A 660 0.31 -4.91 7.16
CA ASP A 660 -0.60 -6.00 6.85
C ASP A 660 -0.61 -6.21 5.32
N SER A 661 -0.18 -7.39 4.86
CA SER A 661 -0.30 -7.81 3.46
C SER A 661 -0.50 -9.31 3.47
N GLU A 662 -1.76 -9.70 3.25
CA GLU A 662 -2.21 -11.05 2.97
C GLU A 662 -1.67 -11.45 1.58
N ASP A 663 -0.79 -12.44 1.53
CA ASP A 663 -0.56 -13.24 0.33
C ASP A 663 -0.53 -14.72 0.74
N ASP A 664 -1.54 -15.43 0.24
CA ASP A 664 -1.70 -16.87 0.19
C ASP A 664 -0.65 -17.43 -0.79
N ASP A 665 0.16 -18.39 -0.36
CA ASP A 665 0.78 -19.34 -1.30
C ASP A 665 0.83 -20.73 -0.66
N ASP A 666 0.45 -21.69 -1.51
CA ASP A 666 0.18 -23.11 -1.31
C ASP A 666 1.37 -23.89 -0.72
N ASP A 667 1.07 -24.83 0.19
CA ASP A 667 1.91 -26.02 0.40
C ASP A 667 1.07 -27.28 0.75
N GLU A 668 1.03 -28.16 -0.25
CA GLU A 668 1.19 -29.62 -0.22
C GLU A 668 0.58 -30.42 0.96
N VAL A 669 -0.66 -30.89 0.76
CA VAL A 669 -1.35 -31.82 1.67
C VAL A 669 -0.91 -33.26 1.39
N LYS A 670 -0.09 -33.85 2.27
CA LYS A 670 0.02 -35.31 2.42
C LYS A 670 -1.22 -35.85 3.12
N THR A 671 -2.05 -36.60 2.39
CA THR A 671 -3.22 -37.29 2.92
C THR A 671 -2.82 -38.53 3.73
N HIS A 672 -3.00 -38.49 5.05
CA HIS A 672 -3.14 -39.68 5.88
C HIS A 672 -4.62 -39.87 6.24
N THR A 673 -5.21 -40.97 5.78
CA THR A 673 -6.57 -41.39 6.11
C THR A 673 -6.62 -41.94 7.53
N HIS A 674 -7.36 -41.28 8.42
CA HIS A 674 -7.72 -41.82 9.74
C HIS A 674 -9.24 -41.94 9.83
N THR A 675 -9.72 -43.18 9.92
CA THR A 675 -11.13 -43.54 10.05
C THR A 675 -11.53 -43.42 11.52
N HIS A 676 -12.44 -42.50 11.85
CA HIS A 676 -12.98 -42.35 13.21
C HIS A 676 -14.44 -42.81 13.25
N THR A 677 -14.69 -43.93 13.92
CA THR A 677 -16.02 -44.48 14.19
C THR A 677 -16.62 -43.74 15.40
N HIS A 678 -17.80 -43.12 15.26
CA HIS A 678 -18.47 -42.40 16.35
C HIS A 678 -19.70 -43.20 16.83
N THR A 679 -19.62 -43.74 18.04
CA THR A 679 -20.74 -44.43 18.71
C THR A 679 -21.59 -43.40 19.47
N HIS A 680 -22.90 -43.38 19.22
CA HIS A 680 -23.83 -42.41 19.81
C HIS A 680 -24.55 -43.03 21.03
N THR A 681 -24.36 -42.47 22.22
CA THR A 681 -25.07 -42.90 23.45
C THR A 681 -26.12 -41.84 23.79
N HIS A 682 -27.39 -42.24 23.89
CA HIS A 682 -28.53 -41.36 24.16
C HIS A 682 -28.83 -41.37 25.67
N THR A 683 -28.79 -40.22 26.33
CA THR A 683 -29.20 -40.07 27.74
C THR A 683 -30.49 -39.27 27.80
N HIS A 684 -31.55 -39.85 28.36
CA HIS A 684 -32.87 -39.25 28.49
C HIS A 684 -32.99 -38.61 29.89
N THR A 685 -33.27 -37.32 29.97
CA THR A 685 -33.54 -36.62 31.25
C THR A 685 -35.03 -36.28 31.32
N HIS A 686 -35.70 -36.79 32.36
CA HIS A 686 -37.13 -36.55 32.62
C HIS A 686 -37.26 -35.38 33.60
N THR A 687 -38.01 -34.34 33.24
CA THR A 687 -38.32 -33.20 34.12
C THR A 687 -39.72 -33.37 34.68
N HIS A 688 -39.86 -33.44 36.01
CA HIS A 688 -41.13 -33.47 36.72
C HIS A 688 -41.55 -32.05 37.11
N THR A 689 -42.73 -31.63 36.66
CA THR A 689 -43.36 -30.35 37.01
C THR A 689 -44.24 -30.54 38.24
N HIS A 690 -43.96 -29.85 39.35
CA HIS A 690 -44.87 -29.76 40.50
C HIS A 690 -45.70 -28.47 40.39
N THR A 691 -47.01 -28.63 40.23
CA THR A 691 -48.00 -27.56 40.29
C THR A 691 -48.52 -27.44 41.72
N THR A 692 -48.27 -26.32 42.39
CA THR A 692 -48.87 -25.98 43.69
C THR A 692 -50.11 -25.12 43.48
N HIS A 693 -51.29 -25.70 43.69
CA HIS A 693 -52.54 -24.97 43.83
C HIS A 693 -52.65 -24.37 45.24
N THR A 694 -52.86 -23.07 45.34
CA THR A 694 -53.31 -22.41 46.57
C THR A 694 -54.73 -21.90 46.34
N HIS A 695 -55.67 -22.46 47.11
CA HIS A 695 -57.07 -22.05 47.15
C HIS A 695 -57.23 -20.78 48.00
N THR A 696 -57.93 -19.79 47.47
CA THR A 696 -58.43 -18.62 48.21
C THR A 696 -59.92 -18.84 48.49
N HIS A 697 -60.31 -18.82 49.76
CA HIS A 697 -61.70 -18.77 50.20
C HIS A 697 -61.97 -17.35 50.71
N THR A 698 -63.01 -16.68 50.20
CA THR A 698 -63.65 -15.50 50.78
C THR A 698 -64.48 -15.90 52.01
N PRO A 699 -64.67 -15.00 53.00
CA PRO A 699 -65.58 -13.85 52.87
C PRO A 699 -64.88 -12.50 52.66
#